data_AF-A0A8C2NV50-F1
#
_entry.id   AF-A0A8C2NV50-F1
#
_cell.length_a   1.000
_cell.length_b   1.000
_cell.length_c   1.000
_cell.angle_alpha   90.00
_cell.angle_beta   90.00
_cell.angle_gamma   90.00
#
_symmetry.space_group_name_H-M   'P 1'
#
loop_
_entity.id
_entity.type
_entity.pdbx_description
1 polymer ?
#
loop_
_entity_poly.entity_id
_entity_poly.type
_entity_poly.pdbx_seq_one_letter_code
_entity_poly.pdbx_strand_id
1 'polypeptide(L)'
;MDNCPPASTFLTDSLELELKTEWCNPPCFSCDFDDRGGGKHFSGESYLSSGALKRVILNLDPLPTNFEEDTVELFGIEWVTETALVNSSRVLFHLFRQQLYNLETLLQASCDFGKISTLHCKAHNIRQLCVTFLHYVKVFIFRSLRVHNAESHVPVHPYETLEAQLPSVLVDELHGLLLYIGHLSELATTNTGAFVNQNHTKLYPPSWHLLHLHLDIHWLVLEILHMLGEKLKQVVYSHQFMNLAGDNLTNVSLFEEHCENLLRDLINLSLNRYDKVRPSQALMSHHCPCPCIKELWVLLIHLLNHRSKWSLSESFWNCLNKLLRTLFEKSNDQRRSVLTVQPRDPLGFSWWIITHVASFYQFDRHGTPDEMDGILEEQLRMYLHCCLTLCDFWEPNIAVVTILWEYYSKNLNSSFSISWLPLKGLTYIIKSPLAMLEMVKTCCCDKQGLDLYKSSSSYTIFLCILAKVVKKAMKNNGPHPWKQVKGRIYSKFHQKRMEELTEVGLQNFFSLFLLLAAVAEVEDVASHVLGLLDFLKPTFKTSPLIWKGQMAFLLMYTQKNLDIGVLAEKFSNAFREKAKEFLVSKNDEMGQRQTLWTLLSIYMDSVQEVFETSHCLHPSHEKLLNDGFSMLLRACQESELRTVLNFLQAVLARIRSMHQQLCQELQRENGDLMVQSSLSTTERHLAAVASALWRHFFSFLKSQRMSQIVPLSQLADAAADFTLLAMDLPSTAPSDLQPQPVTSMIQLFGWDDIIWPQVVARYLSHFLQNSMLCEVLSCSGCVSFQALTVRSWIRCILQMYVKNLHVPDDSFIDINPEQAVEKDYMEQLTELTRLLFNLSEVKNIFSKSQVEYLPIPEDPKKALVRFFEAVGITYGNLQTFSDKSAMVTKSLEYLGEILKYIKPYLGKKVSSAGLQLTYTMMGILVKSWALIFATSKAQKLLFRIIDCLLLPHTVLQQEKELPAPMLTAIQKSLPLYLQGMCIVCCQSQNPNAYLNQLLGNVIEQYIRRFLPASAPVLGLGQHPVLLALKNSASVPPMSLLKKCIAHVIRKSYFEFKGSLLPPRLASILAFILQLVKETNTDVTEIELLLPGVLKCLVLFSEPQVKRLATENLQCMVKACQVGSGGEPAAQLTSVFRQFIEDYGMRYDYQLYSILEAVAALDQQVVIHLVPALTQSLKNSERKWGLGRNSAQREAYSKLLSQLGQVGQDEIQRLENDHVESIL
;
A
#
# COMPACT_ATOMS: atom_id res chain seq x y z
N MET A 1 58.75 4.80 4.05
CA MET A 1 58.83 5.39 2.70
C MET A 1 57.68 4.79 1.90
N ASP A 2 56.64 5.50 1.50
CA ASP A 2 56.47 6.95 1.47
C ASP A 2 55.01 7.33 1.75
N ASN A 3 54.88 8.37 2.57
CA ASN A 3 53.68 9.15 2.78
C ASN A 3 53.32 9.87 1.47
N CYS A 4 52.06 9.77 1.06
CA CYS A 4 51.46 10.75 0.15
C CYS A 4 50.20 11.31 0.81
N PRO A 5 50.00 12.65 0.82
CA PRO A 5 49.04 13.35 1.66
C PRO A 5 47.65 13.46 0.99
N PRO A 6 46.55 13.66 1.75
CA PRO A 6 45.30 14.10 1.16
C PRO A 6 45.30 15.63 1.02
N ALA A 7 45.47 16.07 -0.23
CA ALA A 7 44.88 17.25 -0.89
C ALA A 7 44.55 18.49 -0.04
N SER A 8 45.43 19.49 -0.10
CA SER A 8 45.15 20.90 0.15
C SER A 8 44.51 21.54 -1.09
N THR A 9 43.18 21.63 -1.15
CA THR A 9 42.46 22.24 -2.28
C THR A 9 41.45 23.32 -1.87
N PHE A 10 41.62 23.93 -0.68
CA PHE A 10 40.78 25.05 -0.21
C PHE A 10 41.56 26.34 0.12
N LEU A 11 42.86 26.41 -0.20
CA LEU A 11 43.71 27.55 0.21
C LEU A 11 44.06 28.54 -0.90
N THR A 12 43.77 28.23 -2.17
CA THR A 12 44.23 29.04 -3.31
C THR A 12 43.29 30.18 -3.69
N ASP A 13 41.97 30.01 -3.57
CA ASP A 13 41.01 31.04 -4.00
C ASP A 13 40.91 32.25 -3.06
N SER A 14 41.40 32.14 -1.82
CA SER A 14 41.31 33.23 -0.82
C SER A 14 42.51 34.18 -0.82
N LEU A 15 43.63 33.81 -1.44
CA LEU A 15 44.81 34.67 -1.55
C LEU A 15 44.73 35.63 -2.75
N GLU A 16 44.02 35.26 -3.82
CA GLU A 16 43.85 36.11 -5.01
C GLU A 16 42.90 37.30 -4.77
N LEU A 17 41.98 37.21 -3.80
CA LEU A 17 41.10 38.32 -3.43
C LEU A 17 41.82 39.37 -2.53
N GLU A 18 42.86 38.96 -1.79
CA GLU A 18 43.60 39.82 -0.84
C GLU A 18 44.54 40.83 -1.54
N LEU A 19 44.89 40.61 -2.81
CA LEU A 19 45.71 41.52 -3.62
C LEU A 19 44.92 42.68 -4.27
N LYS A 20 43.59 42.70 -4.15
CA LYS A 20 42.72 43.73 -4.76
C LYS A 20 42.42 44.92 -3.87
N THR A 21 42.67 44.83 -2.56
CA THR A 21 42.54 45.97 -1.65
C THR A 21 43.86 46.72 -1.65
N GLU A 22 43.87 47.99 -2.03
CA GLU A 22 45.03 48.87 -1.84
C GLU A 22 45.21 49.10 -0.33
N TRP A 23 46.29 48.58 0.27
CA TRP A 23 46.65 48.78 1.69
C TRP A 23 47.29 50.17 1.89
N CYS A 24 46.59 51.23 1.49
CA CYS A 24 47.15 52.58 1.56
C CYS A 24 47.27 53.10 3.01
N ASN A 25 46.46 52.59 3.96
CA ASN A 25 46.48 53.02 5.37
C ASN A 25 46.57 51.83 6.35
N PRO A 26 47.31 51.96 7.45
CA PRO A 26 47.37 50.92 8.49
C PRO A 26 46.01 50.74 9.19
N PRO A 27 45.65 49.51 9.63
CA PRO A 27 44.35 49.24 10.23
C PRO A 27 44.22 49.91 11.59
N CYS A 28 43.02 50.41 11.90
CA CYS A 28 42.71 51.09 13.15
C CYS A 28 41.23 50.96 13.54
N PHE A 29 40.91 51.14 14.82
CA PHE A 29 39.53 51.07 15.29
C PHE A 29 38.68 52.23 14.78
N SER A 30 37.65 51.97 13.98
CA SER A 30 36.73 53.02 13.53
C SER A 30 35.28 52.59 13.69
N CYS A 31 34.47 53.46 14.30
CA CYS A 31 33.01 53.31 14.36
C CYS A 31 32.29 54.20 13.34
N ASP A 32 33.00 54.65 12.30
CA ASP A 32 32.42 55.30 11.12
C ASP A 32 31.78 54.23 10.21
N PHE A 33 30.45 54.26 10.06
CA PHE A 33 29.68 53.30 9.26
C PHE A 33 29.16 53.96 7.98
N ASP A 34 29.40 53.34 6.83
CA ASP A 34 28.60 53.62 5.64
C ASP A 34 27.24 52.92 5.77
N ASP A 35 26.17 53.72 5.77
CA ASP A 35 24.76 53.33 6.02
C ASP A 35 24.18 52.27 5.04
N ARG A 36 24.99 51.69 4.15
CA ARG A 36 24.53 50.73 3.13
C ARG A 36 24.47 49.27 3.62
N GLY A 37 25.05 48.95 4.78
CA GLY A 37 25.32 47.57 5.21
C GLY A 37 24.67 47.11 6.51
N GLY A 38 23.46 47.58 6.85
CA GLY A 38 22.58 46.93 7.85
C GLY A 38 23.18 46.55 9.21
N GLY A 39 24.18 47.27 9.72
CA GLY A 39 24.78 47.07 11.05
C GLY A 39 25.46 45.71 11.32
N LYS A 40 25.61 44.86 10.29
CA LYS A 40 26.13 43.48 10.44
C LYS A 40 27.63 43.33 10.23
N HIS A 41 28.30 44.33 9.67
CA HIS A 41 29.73 44.27 9.29
C HIS A 41 30.57 45.32 10.04
N PHE A 42 31.85 45.04 10.25
CA PHE A 42 32.82 46.01 10.81
C PHE A 42 33.31 46.98 9.72
N SER A 43 33.87 48.13 10.12
CA SER A 43 34.42 49.14 9.19
C SER A 43 35.53 48.52 8.33
N GLY A 44 35.65 48.88 7.05
CA GLY A 44 36.66 48.31 6.14
C GLY A 44 38.11 48.46 6.63
N GLU A 45 38.40 49.53 7.39
CA GLU A 45 39.72 49.84 7.97
C GLU A 45 39.98 49.12 9.32
N SER A 46 39.03 48.31 9.78
CA SER A 46 39.10 47.59 11.06
C SER A 46 40.14 46.47 11.05
N TYR A 47 40.60 46.03 12.23
CA TYR A 47 41.59 44.95 12.35
C TYR A 47 41.03 43.59 11.91
N LEU A 48 39.71 43.37 12.03
CA LEU A 48 39.06 42.15 11.56
C LEU A 48 38.87 42.14 10.03
N SER A 49 38.27 43.20 9.47
CA SER A 49 37.96 43.26 8.03
C SER A 49 39.20 43.40 7.14
N SER A 50 40.25 44.06 7.63
CA SER A 50 41.53 44.18 6.92
C SER A 50 42.32 42.87 6.88
N GLY A 51 41.91 41.86 7.64
CA GLY A 51 42.64 40.60 7.78
C GLY A 51 43.90 40.70 8.64
N ALA A 52 44.10 41.80 9.37
CA ALA A 52 45.26 42.01 10.25
C ALA A 52 45.38 40.91 11.31
N LEU A 53 44.27 40.57 11.99
CA LEU A 53 44.25 39.49 12.98
C LEU A 53 44.63 38.13 12.36
N LYS A 54 44.12 37.81 11.16
CA LYS A 54 44.43 36.55 10.47
C LYS A 54 45.94 36.42 10.21
N ARG A 55 46.58 37.50 9.75
CA ARG A 55 48.03 37.52 9.51
C ARG A 55 48.83 37.34 10.78
N VAL A 56 48.44 38.04 11.87
CA VAL A 56 49.07 37.86 13.18
C VAL A 56 48.93 36.41 13.66
N ILE A 57 47.73 35.82 13.59
CA ILE A 57 47.49 34.42 13.98
C ILE A 57 48.28 33.42 13.11
N LEU A 58 48.43 33.70 11.82
CA LEU A 58 49.17 32.83 10.88
C LEU A 58 50.67 33.12 10.83
N ASN A 59 51.19 34.01 11.69
CA ASN A 59 52.60 34.46 11.69
C ASN A 59 53.07 34.95 10.29
N LEU A 60 52.21 35.68 9.58
CA LEU A 60 52.51 36.32 8.30
C LEU A 60 52.98 37.77 8.50
N ASP A 61 53.53 38.38 7.44
CA ASP A 61 53.91 39.80 7.46
C ASP A 61 52.70 40.68 7.84
N PRO A 62 52.79 41.49 8.92
CA PRO A 62 51.67 42.28 9.42
C PRO A 62 51.18 43.34 8.43
N LEU A 63 52.06 43.93 7.60
CA LEU A 63 51.75 44.97 6.62
C LEU A 63 52.70 44.84 5.42
N PRO A 64 52.38 43.99 4.42
CA PRO A 64 53.29 43.60 3.35
C PRO A 64 53.70 44.79 2.48
N THR A 65 52.79 45.73 2.22
CA THR A 65 52.96 46.86 1.30
C THR A 65 53.50 48.13 1.97
N ASN A 66 53.57 48.19 3.30
CA ASN A 66 53.98 49.39 4.03
C ASN A 66 55.42 49.26 4.51
N PHE A 67 56.15 50.39 4.60
CA PHE A 67 57.54 50.44 5.06
C PHE A 67 58.51 49.59 4.23
N GLU A 68 58.34 49.54 2.91
CA GLU A 68 59.29 48.91 1.98
C GLU A 68 60.45 49.85 1.58
N GLU A 69 60.26 51.16 1.73
CA GLU A 69 61.26 52.18 1.39
C GLU A 69 62.44 52.21 2.39
N ASP A 70 63.62 52.60 1.92
CA ASP A 70 64.86 52.72 2.74
C ASP A 70 64.71 53.72 3.90
N THR A 71 63.83 54.72 3.73
CA THR A 71 63.50 55.74 4.72
C THR A 71 62.02 55.73 5.08
N VAL A 72 61.70 55.96 6.35
CA VAL A 72 60.33 56.09 6.88
C VAL A 72 60.15 57.44 7.56
N GLU A 73 59.09 58.16 7.21
CA GLU A 73 58.69 59.37 7.92
C GLU A 73 57.94 59.00 9.21
N LEU A 74 58.53 59.30 10.37
CA LEU A 74 57.89 59.11 11.69
C LEU A 74 57.87 60.43 12.44
N PHE A 75 56.67 60.86 12.84
CA PHE A 75 56.43 62.13 13.53
C PHE A 75 56.95 63.37 12.79
N GLY A 76 56.92 63.36 11.45
CA GLY A 76 57.38 64.48 10.61
C GLY A 76 58.89 64.53 10.39
N ILE A 77 59.61 63.45 10.70
CA ILE A 77 61.07 63.33 10.58
C ILE A 77 61.38 62.08 9.75
N GLU A 78 62.28 62.17 8.78
CA GLU A 78 62.75 61.01 8.00
C GLU A 78 63.77 60.20 8.81
N TRP A 79 63.53 58.89 8.93
CA TRP A 79 64.41 57.93 9.59
C TRP A 79 64.78 56.79 8.64
N VAL A 80 65.90 56.11 8.89
CA VAL A 80 66.26 54.89 8.15
C VAL A 80 65.43 53.71 8.65
N THR A 81 64.61 53.12 7.76
CA THR A 81 63.56 52.14 8.11
C THR A 81 64.09 50.94 8.91
N GLU A 82 65.25 50.39 8.53
CA GLU A 82 65.81 49.20 9.18
C GLU A 82 66.56 49.45 10.49
N THR A 83 66.88 50.71 10.83
CA THR A 83 67.74 51.03 11.99
C THR A 83 67.14 52.03 12.98
N ALA A 84 66.06 52.73 12.61
CA ALA A 84 65.47 53.80 13.42
C ALA A 84 65.07 53.33 14.82
N LEU A 85 64.41 52.17 14.91
CA LEU A 85 63.96 51.64 16.19
C LEU A 85 65.12 51.24 17.10
N VAL A 86 66.20 50.66 16.55
CA VAL A 86 67.40 50.26 17.32
C VAL A 86 68.16 51.49 17.82
N ASN A 87 68.40 52.47 16.93
CA ASN A 87 69.22 53.63 17.24
C ASN A 87 68.50 54.67 18.11
N SER A 88 67.16 54.74 18.06
CA SER A 88 66.41 55.87 18.63
C SER A 88 65.08 55.47 19.30
N SER A 89 64.94 54.22 19.77
CA SER A 89 63.75 53.72 20.46
C SER A 89 63.17 54.73 21.48
N ARG A 90 63.97 55.16 22.47
CA ARG A 90 63.51 56.09 23.53
C ARG A 90 63.04 57.44 22.98
N VAL A 91 63.70 57.95 21.94
CA VAL A 91 63.33 59.23 21.31
C VAL A 91 62.00 59.08 20.57
N LEU A 92 61.81 57.99 19.83
CA LEU A 92 60.57 57.71 19.11
C LEU A 92 59.38 57.52 20.06
N PHE A 93 59.54 56.77 21.16
CA PHE A 93 58.50 56.65 22.19
C PHE A 93 58.26 57.97 22.96
N HIS A 94 59.28 58.82 23.11
CA HIS A 94 59.09 60.17 23.65
C HIS A 94 58.26 61.05 22.72
N LEU A 95 58.55 61.04 21.41
CA LEU A 95 57.75 61.76 20.39
C LEU A 95 56.32 61.23 20.35
N PHE A 96 56.12 59.92 20.48
CA PHE A 96 54.79 59.32 20.62
C PHE A 96 54.02 59.92 21.80
N ARG A 97 54.62 59.92 23.00
CA ARG A 97 53.99 60.47 24.22
C ARG A 97 53.73 61.97 24.08
N GLN A 98 54.61 62.71 23.41
CA GLN A 98 54.41 64.13 23.11
C GLN A 98 53.20 64.35 22.22
N GLN A 99 53.01 63.54 21.17
CA GLN A 99 51.83 63.64 20.30
C GLN A 99 50.54 63.26 21.05
N LEU A 100 50.59 62.24 21.90
CA LEU A 100 49.46 61.88 22.75
C LEU A 100 49.07 63.02 23.71
N TYR A 101 50.05 63.65 24.37
CA TYR A 101 49.84 64.85 25.18
C TYR A 101 49.23 66.00 24.35
N ASN A 102 49.72 66.22 23.12
CA ASN A 102 49.12 67.22 22.24
C ASN A 102 47.64 66.92 21.97
N LEU A 103 47.26 65.66 21.75
CA LEU A 103 45.85 65.28 21.58
C LEU A 103 45.02 65.53 22.84
N GLU A 104 45.57 65.25 24.02
CA GLU A 104 44.93 65.54 25.31
C GLU A 104 44.72 67.05 25.50
N THR A 105 45.68 67.90 25.12
CA THR A 105 45.51 69.37 25.21
C THR A 105 44.43 69.91 24.28
N LEU A 106 44.18 69.26 23.13
CA LEU A 106 43.09 69.65 22.22
C LEU A 106 41.69 69.47 22.83
N LEU A 107 41.55 68.66 23.87
CA LEU A 107 40.29 68.50 24.60
C LEU A 107 39.89 69.74 25.41
N GLN A 108 40.86 70.58 25.79
CA GLN A 108 40.63 71.77 26.61
C GLN A 108 40.18 72.99 25.77
N ALA A 109 40.20 72.89 24.44
CA ALA A 109 39.75 73.95 23.55
C ALA A 109 38.22 73.94 23.41
N SER A 110 37.56 75.09 23.63
CA SER A 110 36.10 75.22 23.48
C SER A 110 35.65 74.97 22.03
N CYS A 111 34.80 73.96 21.82
CA CYS A 111 34.26 73.60 20.50
C CYS A 111 33.20 74.61 20.01
N ASP A 112 33.63 75.66 19.31
CA ASP A 112 32.73 76.43 18.43
C ASP A 112 32.52 75.66 17.11
N PHE A 113 31.30 75.63 16.57
CA PHE A 113 30.96 74.90 15.34
C PHE A 113 31.86 75.21 14.13
N GLY A 114 32.46 76.41 14.07
CA GLY A 114 33.41 76.80 13.01
C GLY A 114 34.82 76.21 13.12
N LYS A 115 35.24 75.68 14.28
CA LYS A 115 36.59 75.13 14.51
C LYS A 115 36.66 73.60 14.43
N ILE A 116 35.50 72.92 14.37
CA ILE A 116 35.39 71.45 14.44
C ILE A 116 36.20 70.76 13.33
N SER A 117 36.15 71.27 12.09
CA SER A 117 36.93 70.69 10.98
C SER A 117 38.44 70.79 11.23
N THR A 118 38.94 71.94 11.68
CA THR A 118 40.37 72.12 11.97
C THR A 118 40.85 71.28 13.15
N LEU A 119 40.02 71.15 14.21
CA LEU A 119 40.31 70.31 15.37
C LEU A 119 40.27 68.83 15.00
N HIS A 120 39.30 68.42 14.18
CA HIS A 120 39.21 67.06 13.66
C HIS A 120 40.45 66.69 12.84
N CYS A 121 40.86 67.51 11.86
CA CYS A 121 42.04 67.23 11.04
C CYS A 121 43.32 67.13 11.88
N LYS A 122 43.51 68.03 12.86
CA LYS A 122 44.67 67.97 13.76
C LYS A 122 44.66 66.70 14.63
N ALA A 123 43.51 66.38 15.23
CA ALA A 123 43.38 65.19 16.07
C ALA A 123 43.51 63.89 15.26
N HIS A 124 42.97 63.85 14.04
CA HIS A 124 43.12 62.74 13.11
C HIS A 124 44.59 62.53 12.72
N ASN A 125 45.30 63.60 12.35
CA ASN A 125 46.72 63.51 12.00
C ASN A 125 47.55 62.97 13.17
N ILE A 126 47.32 63.46 14.39
CA ILE A 126 48.01 62.96 15.58
C ILE A 126 47.74 61.47 15.79
N ARG A 127 46.47 61.05 15.71
CA ARG A 127 46.11 59.64 15.83
C ARG A 127 46.79 58.78 14.77
N GLN A 128 46.82 59.22 13.51
CA GLN A 128 47.46 58.50 12.42
C GLN A 128 48.98 58.37 12.63
N LEU A 129 49.66 59.43 13.09
CA LEU A 129 51.10 59.36 13.41
C LEU A 129 51.38 58.32 14.49
N CYS A 130 50.57 58.29 15.56
CA CYS A 130 50.72 57.33 16.65
C CYS A 130 50.45 55.88 16.19
N VAL A 131 49.36 55.65 15.47
CA VAL A 131 48.99 54.33 14.94
C VAL A 131 50.05 53.82 13.95
N THR A 132 50.50 54.68 13.04
CA THR A 132 51.55 54.36 12.05
C THR A 132 52.85 53.96 12.75
N PHE A 133 53.26 54.66 13.81
CA PHE A 133 54.45 54.29 14.58
C PHE A 133 54.35 52.91 15.22
N LEU A 134 53.23 52.57 15.86
CA LEU A 134 53.05 51.25 16.49
C LEU A 134 53.01 50.12 15.45
N HIS A 135 52.44 50.38 14.28
CA HIS A 135 52.51 49.44 13.16
C HIS A 135 53.92 49.30 12.58
N TYR A 136 54.68 50.39 12.50
CA TYR A 136 56.12 50.34 12.17
C TYR A 136 56.88 49.44 13.15
N VAL A 137 56.62 49.54 14.46
CA VAL A 137 57.24 48.64 15.47
C VAL A 137 56.93 47.16 15.17
N LYS A 138 55.68 46.82 14.81
CA LYS A 138 55.30 45.44 14.45
C LYS A 138 56.05 44.95 13.21
N VAL A 139 56.08 45.77 12.16
CA VAL A 139 56.75 45.46 10.89
C VAL A 139 58.26 45.30 11.12
N PHE A 140 58.86 46.19 11.92
CA PHE A 140 60.26 46.11 12.32
C PHE A 140 60.58 44.79 13.04
N ILE A 141 59.77 44.39 14.03
CA ILE A 141 59.94 43.11 14.75
C ILE A 141 59.85 41.91 13.78
N PHE A 142 58.95 41.99 12.80
CA PHE A 142 58.78 40.90 11.84
C PHE A 142 59.92 40.82 10.82
N ARG A 143 60.29 41.95 10.19
CA ARG A 143 61.23 42.01 9.05
C ARG A 143 62.68 42.22 9.46
N SER A 144 62.93 43.13 10.39
CA SER A 144 64.27 43.70 10.63
C SER A 144 64.95 43.14 11.88
N LEU A 145 64.18 42.77 12.92
CA LEU A 145 64.75 42.24 14.17
C LEU A 145 65.36 40.84 13.98
N ARG A 146 66.67 40.71 14.25
CA ARG A 146 67.39 39.44 14.18
C ARG A 146 67.32 38.64 15.49
N VAL A 147 67.05 37.33 15.38
CA VAL A 147 67.09 36.39 16.51
C VAL A 147 68.53 36.00 16.78
N HIS A 148 69.08 36.45 17.92
CA HIS A 148 70.44 36.11 18.33
C HIS A 148 70.42 34.77 19.10
N ASN A 149 71.15 33.76 18.63
CA ASN A 149 71.26 32.47 19.32
C ASN A 149 72.21 32.60 20.53
N ALA A 150 71.80 32.05 21.67
CA ALA A 150 72.52 32.12 22.95
C ALA A 150 73.93 31.46 22.96
N GLU A 151 74.41 30.92 21.84
CA GLU A 151 75.70 30.22 21.72
C GLU A 151 76.77 30.98 20.92
N SER A 152 76.48 32.17 20.36
CA SER A 152 77.50 32.95 19.63
C SER A 152 78.12 34.05 20.49
N HIS A 153 79.43 33.94 20.71
CA HIS A 153 80.27 34.87 21.46
C HIS A 153 80.26 36.32 20.89
N VAL A 154 80.13 37.29 21.81
CA VAL A 154 80.51 38.72 21.80
C VAL A 154 80.12 39.53 20.54
N PRO A 155 79.16 40.50 20.63
CA PRO A 155 78.89 41.43 19.54
C PRO A 155 80.11 42.30 19.26
N VAL A 156 80.55 42.36 18.00
CA VAL A 156 81.76 43.12 17.59
C VAL A 156 81.40 44.55 17.16
N HIS A 157 80.13 44.82 16.84
CA HIS A 157 79.66 46.13 16.40
C HIS A 157 78.69 46.79 17.42
N PRO A 158 78.80 48.11 17.70
CA PRO A 158 77.91 48.82 18.63
C PRO A 158 76.42 48.67 18.31
N TYR A 159 76.08 48.60 17.02
CA TYR A 159 74.71 48.38 16.55
C TYR A 159 74.13 47.02 16.99
N GLU A 160 74.89 45.92 16.86
CA GLU A 160 74.43 44.58 17.25
C GLU A 160 74.18 44.49 18.77
N THR A 161 74.96 45.23 19.56
CA THR A 161 74.74 45.34 21.01
C THR A 161 73.43 46.05 21.33
N LEU A 162 73.13 47.14 20.61
CA LEU A 162 71.88 47.89 20.77
C LEU A 162 70.67 47.09 20.27
N GLU A 163 70.82 46.35 19.16
CA GLU A 163 69.77 45.50 18.60
C GLU A 163 69.43 44.33 19.55
N ALA A 164 70.43 43.72 20.19
CA ALA A 164 70.23 42.66 21.17
C ALA A 164 69.50 43.14 22.45
N GLN A 165 69.69 44.41 22.84
CA GLN A 165 69.00 45.02 23.99
C GLN A 165 67.61 45.55 23.64
N LEU A 166 67.30 45.73 22.35
CA LEU A 166 66.06 46.34 21.89
C LEU A 166 64.80 45.62 22.41
N PRO A 167 64.68 44.27 22.41
CA PRO A 167 63.49 43.59 22.94
C PRO A 167 63.16 43.99 24.39
N SER A 168 64.16 44.08 25.25
CA SER A 168 63.98 44.48 26.65
C SER A 168 63.59 45.95 26.78
N VAL A 169 64.20 46.84 25.98
CA VAL A 169 63.83 48.26 25.92
C VAL A 169 62.40 48.43 25.40
N LEU A 170 61.97 47.63 24.43
CA LEU A 170 60.60 47.66 23.92
C LEU A 170 59.59 47.25 24.99
N VAL A 171 59.87 46.21 25.78
CA VAL A 171 59.01 45.82 26.91
C VAL A 171 58.90 46.97 27.92
N ASP A 172 60.01 47.65 28.25
CA ASP A 172 60.02 48.81 29.15
C ASP A 172 59.18 49.97 28.60
N GLU A 173 59.37 50.33 27.32
CA GLU A 173 58.67 51.46 26.70
C GLU A 173 57.18 51.17 26.48
N LEU A 174 56.81 49.94 26.13
CA LEU A 174 55.42 49.50 26.00
C LEU A 174 54.71 49.49 27.36
N HIS A 175 55.36 49.00 28.41
CA HIS A 175 54.82 49.08 29.76
C HIS A 175 54.67 50.53 30.22
N GLY A 176 55.68 51.37 30.00
CA GLY A 176 55.61 52.80 30.29
C GLY A 176 54.51 53.53 29.49
N LEU A 177 54.22 53.07 28.27
CA LEU A 177 53.09 53.58 27.48
C LEU A 177 51.74 53.16 28.07
N LEU A 178 51.59 51.90 28.48
CA LEU A 178 50.38 51.41 29.16
C LEU A 178 50.11 52.17 30.47
N LEU A 179 51.17 52.41 31.26
CA LEU A 179 51.08 53.20 32.49
C LEU A 179 50.69 54.66 32.21
N TYR A 180 51.14 55.24 31.10
CA TYR A 180 50.79 56.61 30.71
C TYR A 180 49.31 56.74 30.33
N ILE A 181 48.78 55.82 29.53
CA ILE A 181 47.38 55.89 29.05
C ILE A 181 46.34 55.46 30.11
N GLY A 182 46.75 54.64 31.08
CA GLY A 182 45.88 54.16 32.15
C GLY A 182 44.79 53.18 31.69
N HIS A 183 43.75 53.03 32.52
CA HIS A 183 42.64 52.11 32.28
C HIS A 183 41.61 52.68 31.31
N LEU A 184 41.07 51.83 30.43
CA LEU A 184 40.06 52.25 29.44
C LEU A 184 38.75 52.68 30.13
N SER A 185 38.46 52.14 31.32
CA SER A 185 37.26 52.47 32.11
C SER A 185 37.31 53.85 32.78
N GLU A 186 38.50 54.46 32.93
CA GLU A 186 38.71 55.75 33.61
C GLU A 186 38.52 56.96 32.68
N LEU A 187 38.58 56.76 31.36
CA LEU A 187 38.26 57.80 30.37
C LEU A 187 36.79 58.21 30.51
N ALA A 188 36.57 59.38 31.11
CA ALA A 188 35.26 59.91 31.47
C ALA A 188 34.23 59.68 30.34
N THR A 189 33.24 58.83 30.63
CA THR A 189 32.13 58.41 29.77
C THR A 189 31.10 59.53 29.52
N THR A 190 31.55 60.75 29.25
CA THR A 190 30.68 61.81 28.74
C THR A 190 30.44 61.57 27.25
N ASN A 191 29.33 60.87 26.98
CA ASN A 191 28.65 60.77 25.69
C ASN A 191 29.23 59.85 24.60
N THR A 192 29.76 58.68 24.94
CA THR A 192 30.04 57.63 23.92
C THR A 192 28.79 57.26 23.11
N GLY A 193 27.60 57.37 23.70
CA GLY A 193 26.32 57.14 23.01
C GLY A 193 25.87 58.27 22.07
N ALA A 194 26.48 59.46 22.09
CA ALA A 194 26.09 60.57 21.22
C ALA A 194 26.84 60.59 19.89
N PHE A 195 28.02 59.97 19.80
CA PHE A 195 28.86 60.02 18.59
C PHE A 195 28.39 59.09 17.47
N VAL A 196 27.55 58.10 17.78
CA VAL A 196 27.10 57.07 16.83
C VAL A 196 25.93 57.56 15.96
N ASN A 197 25.19 58.60 16.37
CA ASN A 197 23.88 58.91 15.77
C ASN A 197 23.79 60.17 14.89
N GLN A 198 24.83 61.01 14.71
CA GLN A 198 24.60 62.36 14.13
C GLN A 198 25.62 62.99 13.17
N ASN A 199 26.72 62.34 12.72
CA ASN A 199 27.70 63.03 11.86
C ASN A 199 27.83 62.41 10.45
N HIS A 200 26.89 62.75 9.55
CA HIS A 200 26.97 62.44 8.11
C HIS A 200 28.19 63.08 7.39
N THR A 201 28.90 64.02 8.05
CA THR A 201 30.07 64.73 7.50
C THR A 201 31.43 64.16 7.91
N LYS A 202 31.48 63.00 8.62
CA LYS A 202 32.72 62.35 9.11
C LYS A 202 33.67 63.23 9.95
N LEU A 203 33.17 64.34 10.50
CA LEU A 203 33.93 65.22 11.39
C LEU A 203 33.70 64.82 12.85
N TYR A 204 34.75 64.38 13.53
CA TYR A 204 34.70 63.92 14.92
C TYR A 204 35.47 64.84 15.88
N PRO A 205 34.99 65.02 17.13
CA PRO A 205 35.68 65.79 18.15
C PRO A 205 36.99 65.11 18.61
N PRO A 206 37.96 65.85 19.18
CA PRO A 206 39.20 65.27 19.68
C PRO A 206 39.01 64.14 20.71
N SER A 207 37.94 64.16 21.51
CA SER A 207 37.60 63.09 22.46
C SER A 207 37.29 61.75 21.80
N TRP A 208 36.71 61.78 20.60
CA TRP A 208 36.49 60.57 19.81
C TRP A 208 37.82 59.99 19.34
N HIS A 209 38.72 60.83 18.82
CA HIS A 209 40.05 60.41 18.36
C HIS A 209 40.90 59.85 19.50
N LEU A 210 40.84 60.48 20.68
CA LEU A 210 41.57 59.99 21.86
C LEU A 210 41.07 58.60 22.28
N LEU A 211 39.75 58.39 22.39
CA LEU A 211 39.21 57.07 22.77
C LEU A 211 39.65 55.98 21.80
N HIS A 212 39.54 56.21 20.49
CA HIS A 212 39.93 55.19 19.51
C HIS A 212 41.43 54.99 19.46
N LEU A 213 42.24 56.04 19.68
CA LEU A 213 43.68 55.91 19.84
C LEU A 213 44.03 55.06 21.07
N HIS A 214 43.34 55.21 22.21
CA HIS A 214 43.55 54.32 23.36
C HIS A 214 43.21 52.86 23.03
N LEU A 215 42.13 52.61 22.30
CA LEU A 215 41.81 51.26 21.82
C LEU A 215 42.91 50.70 20.91
N ASP A 216 43.40 51.51 19.96
CA ASP A 216 44.49 51.14 19.06
C ASP A 216 45.76 50.82 19.85
N ILE A 217 46.14 51.65 20.82
CA ILE A 217 47.33 51.41 21.65
C ILE A 217 47.17 50.11 22.44
N HIS A 218 46.06 49.92 23.15
CA HIS A 218 45.86 48.71 23.96
C HIS A 218 45.90 47.43 23.12
N TRP A 219 45.32 47.43 21.92
CA TRP A 219 45.34 46.29 21.01
C TRP A 219 46.71 46.08 20.37
N LEU A 220 47.32 47.12 19.81
CA LEU A 220 48.62 47.03 19.14
C LEU A 220 49.72 46.63 20.11
N VAL A 221 49.68 47.05 21.37
CA VAL A 221 50.62 46.58 22.40
C VAL A 221 50.48 45.06 22.61
N LEU A 222 49.25 44.52 22.66
CA LEU A 222 49.03 43.07 22.76
C LEU A 222 49.58 42.32 21.53
N GLU A 223 49.34 42.85 20.33
CA GLU A 223 49.89 42.28 19.10
C GLU A 223 51.43 42.33 19.07
N ILE A 224 52.03 43.47 19.44
CA ILE A 224 53.49 43.64 19.51
C ILE A 224 54.11 42.64 20.50
N LEU A 225 53.54 42.51 21.70
CA LEU A 225 54.01 41.57 22.71
C LEU A 225 53.86 40.12 22.25
N HIS A 226 52.76 39.79 21.58
CA HIS A 226 52.54 38.47 20.98
C HIS A 226 53.58 38.17 19.89
N MET A 227 53.77 39.10 18.93
CA MET A 227 54.75 38.96 17.85
C MET A 227 56.18 38.87 18.37
N LEU A 228 56.53 39.66 19.39
CA LEU A 228 57.85 39.60 20.03
C LEU A 228 58.10 38.22 20.66
N GLY A 229 57.08 37.66 21.33
CA GLY A 229 57.13 36.30 21.87
C GLY A 229 57.28 35.22 20.80
N GLU A 230 56.50 35.30 19.72
CA GLU A 230 56.56 34.36 18.60
C GLU A 230 57.91 34.42 17.84
N LYS A 231 58.44 35.62 17.63
CA LYS A 231 59.70 35.85 16.90
C LYS A 231 60.91 35.34 17.66
N LEU A 232 61.00 35.63 18.95
CA LEU A 232 62.17 35.30 19.77
C LEU A 232 62.08 33.90 20.41
N LYS A 233 60.87 33.33 20.56
CA LYS A 233 60.61 32.04 21.21
C LYS A 233 61.20 31.89 22.62
N GLN A 234 61.62 33.00 23.24
CA GLN A 234 62.20 33.09 24.56
C GLN A 234 61.51 34.21 25.34
N VAL A 235 61.57 34.11 26.67
CA VAL A 235 61.00 35.13 27.57
C VAL A 235 61.94 36.33 27.60
N VAL A 236 61.42 37.49 27.25
CA VAL A 236 62.16 38.77 27.27
C VAL A 236 61.92 39.45 28.59
N TYR A 237 63.01 39.80 29.29
CA TYR A 237 62.97 40.48 30.58
C TYR A 237 63.11 41.99 30.42
N SER A 238 62.26 42.73 31.12
CA SER A 238 62.40 44.18 31.37
C SER A 238 63.65 44.46 32.20
N HIS A 239 64.31 45.60 31.94
CA HIS A 239 65.46 46.03 32.74
C HIS A 239 65.08 47.03 33.83
N GLN A 240 63.96 47.75 33.66
CA GLN A 240 63.57 48.87 34.52
C GLN A 240 62.41 48.54 35.46
N PHE A 241 61.55 47.58 35.12
CA PHE A 241 60.29 47.34 35.81
C PHE A 241 60.20 45.94 36.43
N MET A 242 59.60 45.89 37.61
CA MET A 242 59.24 44.67 38.33
C MET A 242 57.71 44.51 38.24
N ASN A 243 57.23 43.28 38.11
CA ASN A 243 55.81 42.95 38.16
C ASN A 243 55.26 43.15 39.60
N LEU A 244 53.94 43.21 39.77
CA LEU A 244 53.19 43.36 41.03
C LEU A 244 53.58 42.35 42.13
N ALA A 245 54.17 41.20 41.76
CA ALA A 245 54.65 40.17 42.66
C ALA A 245 56.10 40.38 43.15
N GLY A 246 56.82 41.38 42.63
CA GLY A 246 58.23 41.63 42.91
C GLY A 246 59.23 40.89 42.01
N ASP A 247 58.74 40.16 41.00
CA ASP A 247 59.56 39.47 39.98
C ASP A 247 59.87 40.38 38.78
N ASN A 248 60.96 40.12 38.06
CA ASN A 248 61.29 40.86 36.83
C ASN A 248 60.12 40.82 35.83
N LEU A 249 59.66 41.97 35.34
CA LEU A 249 58.59 42.04 34.34
C LEU A 249 59.05 41.37 33.04
N THR A 250 58.20 40.54 32.42
CA THR A 250 58.48 39.87 31.15
C THR A 250 57.47 40.24 30.08
N ASN A 251 57.79 40.02 28.81
CA ASN A 251 56.83 40.18 27.72
C ASN A 251 55.58 39.30 27.89
N VAL A 252 55.73 38.08 28.45
CA VAL A 252 54.61 37.16 28.70
C VAL A 252 53.76 37.65 29.87
N SER A 253 54.38 37.99 31.01
CA SER A 253 53.65 38.48 32.18
C SER A 253 52.97 39.82 31.91
N LEU A 254 53.62 40.71 31.15
CA LEU A 254 53.03 41.99 30.72
C LEU A 254 51.83 41.77 29.80
N PHE A 255 51.90 40.80 28.87
CA PHE A 255 50.77 40.45 28.02
C PHE A 255 49.59 39.93 28.84
N GLU A 256 49.83 39.00 29.78
CA GLU A 256 48.78 38.41 30.62
C GLU A 256 48.15 39.46 31.54
N GLU A 257 48.96 40.29 32.20
CA GLU A 257 48.49 41.38 33.06
C GLU A 257 47.67 42.41 32.27
N HIS A 258 48.19 42.86 31.13
CA HIS A 258 47.50 43.84 30.29
C HIS A 258 46.19 43.27 29.72
N CYS A 259 46.20 42.01 29.27
CA CYS A 259 44.99 41.35 28.78
C CYS A 259 43.93 41.16 29.88
N GLU A 260 44.33 40.78 31.09
CA GLU A 260 43.41 40.66 32.24
C GLU A 260 42.82 42.03 32.61
N ASN A 261 43.64 43.09 32.61
CA ASN A 261 43.20 44.47 32.84
C ASN A 261 42.22 44.96 31.76
N LEU A 262 42.47 44.65 30.49
CA LEU A 262 41.59 45.02 29.39
C LEU A 262 40.24 44.29 29.46
N LEU A 263 40.24 43.00 29.79
CA LEU A 263 38.99 42.25 30.04
C LEU A 263 38.21 42.82 31.22
N ARG A 264 38.89 43.24 32.30
CA ARG A 264 38.25 43.93 33.44
C ARG A 264 37.62 45.25 33.01
N ASP A 265 38.31 46.06 32.21
CA ASP A 265 37.80 47.32 31.69
C ASP A 265 36.55 47.11 30.82
N LEU A 266 36.55 46.08 29.97
CA LEU A 266 35.40 45.74 29.13
C LEU A 266 34.18 45.25 29.95
N ILE A 267 34.43 44.50 31.03
CA ILE A 267 33.39 44.11 31.99
C ILE A 267 32.84 45.36 32.70
N ASN A 268 33.69 46.29 33.16
CA ASN A 268 33.28 47.55 33.79
C ASN A 268 32.42 48.41 32.87
N LEU A 269 32.81 48.55 31.59
CA LEU A 269 32.01 49.26 30.59
C LEU A 269 30.64 48.61 30.37
N SER A 270 30.58 47.27 30.39
CA SER A 270 29.34 46.51 30.27
C SER A 270 28.45 46.62 31.52
N LEU A 271 29.05 46.64 32.71
CA LEU A 271 28.37 46.87 34.00
C LEU A 271 27.66 48.23 34.03
N ASN A 272 28.37 49.30 33.65
CA ASN A 272 27.83 50.65 33.58
C ASN A 272 26.62 50.79 32.63
N ARG A 273 26.52 49.90 31.63
CA ARG A 273 25.36 49.79 30.73
C ARG A 273 24.25 48.96 31.36
N TYR A 274 24.57 47.80 31.93
CA TYR A 274 23.60 46.89 32.56
C TYR A 274 22.76 47.57 33.64
N ASP A 275 23.37 48.42 34.48
CA ASP A 275 22.66 49.17 35.52
C ASP A 275 21.57 50.13 34.97
N LYS A 276 21.63 50.45 33.67
CA LYS A 276 20.66 51.31 32.96
C LYS A 276 19.64 50.50 32.15
N VAL A 277 19.82 49.18 32.02
CA VAL A 277 18.97 48.28 31.23
C VAL A 277 17.84 47.71 32.09
N ARG A 278 16.61 47.71 31.57
CA ARG A 278 15.47 47.05 32.22
C ARG A 278 15.51 45.54 31.95
N PRO A 279 15.12 44.66 32.89
CA PRO A 279 15.10 43.21 32.67
C PRO A 279 14.33 42.77 31.43
N SER A 280 13.26 43.46 31.06
CA SER A 280 12.47 43.19 29.84
C SER A 280 13.19 43.52 28.53
N GLN A 281 14.25 44.33 28.58
CA GLN A 281 15.05 44.75 27.43
C GLN A 281 16.44 44.10 27.43
N ALA A 282 16.74 43.25 28.41
CA ALA A 282 18.07 42.68 28.62
C ALA A 282 18.59 41.88 27.42
N LEU A 283 17.73 41.15 26.71
CA LEU A 283 18.12 40.39 25.52
C LEU A 283 18.29 41.25 24.25
N MET A 284 17.74 42.47 24.24
CA MET A 284 17.76 43.36 23.07
C MET A 284 18.79 44.49 23.22
N SER A 285 19.31 44.71 24.43
CA SER A 285 20.29 45.76 24.71
C SER A 285 21.71 45.25 24.49
N HIS A 286 22.41 45.77 23.48
CA HIS A 286 23.82 45.46 23.27
C HIS A 286 24.68 45.95 24.44
N HIS A 287 25.58 45.08 24.93
CA HIS A 287 26.50 45.41 26.03
C HIS A 287 27.65 46.35 25.62
N CYS A 288 27.98 46.40 24.34
CA CYS A 288 29.05 47.24 23.82
C CYS A 288 28.58 48.69 23.57
N PRO A 289 29.31 49.72 24.02
CA PRO A 289 28.94 51.12 23.82
C PRO A 289 29.19 51.62 22.39
N CYS A 290 30.11 51.01 21.66
CA CYS A 290 30.34 51.22 20.23
C CYS A 290 30.81 49.92 19.56
N PRO A 291 30.76 49.83 18.23
CA PRO A 291 31.21 48.64 17.51
C PRO A 291 32.71 48.35 17.60
N CYS A 292 33.56 49.34 17.88
CA CYS A 292 34.99 49.10 18.13
C CYS A 292 35.23 48.31 19.43
N ILE A 293 34.41 48.51 20.46
CA ILE A 293 34.47 47.70 21.69
C ILE A 293 34.00 46.27 21.40
N LYS A 294 32.98 46.10 20.55
CA LYS A 294 32.55 44.79 20.06
C LYS A 294 33.67 44.11 19.27
N GLU A 295 34.35 44.83 18.40
CA GLU A 295 35.49 44.34 17.63
C GLU A 295 36.62 43.90 18.57
N LEU A 296 36.96 44.71 19.58
CA LEU A 296 37.98 44.38 20.58
C LEU A 296 37.65 43.08 21.34
N TRP A 297 36.38 42.86 21.71
CA TRP A 297 35.97 41.58 22.30
C TRP A 297 36.24 40.39 21.36
N VAL A 298 35.88 40.50 20.08
CA VAL A 298 36.10 39.45 19.08
C VAL A 298 37.60 39.20 18.87
N LEU A 299 38.39 40.27 18.76
CA LEU A 299 39.84 40.21 18.63
C LEU A 299 40.49 39.48 19.82
N LEU A 300 40.10 39.80 21.06
CA LEU A 300 40.58 39.13 22.27
C LEU A 300 40.16 37.65 22.34
N ILE A 301 38.91 37.32 21.96
CA ILE A 301 38.42 35.94 21.90
C ILE A 301 39.33 35.11 20.98
N HIS A 302 39.57 35.59 19.76
CA HIS A 302 40.37 34.83 18.78
C HIS A 302 41.84 34.76 19.15
N LEU A 303 42.44 35.86 19.63
CA LEU A 303 43.86 35.89 20.04
C LEU A 303 44.12 34.97 21.23
N LEU A 304 43.29 35.01 22.27
CA LEU A 304 43.45 34.15 23.45
C LEU A 304 43.16 32.68 23.14
N ASN A 305 42.14 32.38 22.34
CA ASN A 305 41.88 31.01 21.89
C ASN A 305 43.01 30.46 21.01
N HIS A 306 43.71 31.33 20.25
CA HIS A 306 44.91 30.95 19.53
C HIS A 306 46.03 30.65 20.52
N ARG A 307 46.37 31.60 21.40
CA ARG A 307 47.46 31.42 22.38
C ARG A 307 47.26 30.22 23.30
N SER A 308 46.04 29.94 23.78
CA SER A 308 45.77 28.78 24.64
C SER A 308 45.96 27.44 23.95
N LYS A 309 45.94 27.39 22.61
CA LYS A 309 46.19 26.16 21.83
C LYS A 309 47.67 25.88 21.63
N TRP A 310 48.50 26.93 21.60
CA TRP A 310 49.92 26.85 21.21
C TRP A 310 50.89 27.20 22.36
N SER A 311 50.38 27.75 23.46
CA SER A 311 51.13 28.08 24.69
C SER A 311 50.32 27.64 25.93
N LEU A 312 50.97 27.42 27.07
CA LEU A 312 50.35 27.04 28.35
C LEU A 312 49.47 28.15 28.99
N SER A 313 49.01 29.14 28.20
CA SER A 313 48.22 30.27 28.66
C SER A 313 46.75 29.88 28.93
N GLU A 314 46.10 30.60 29.84
CA GLU A 314 44.66 30.41 30.10
C GLU A 314 43.80 30.69 28.85
N SER A 315 42.70 29.93 28.68
CA SER A 315 41.72 30.20 27.63
C SER A 315 40.89 31.45 27.94
N PHE A 316 40.29 32.05 26.91
CA PHE A 316 39.43 33.23 27.06
C PHE A 316 38.36 33.05 28.14
N TRP A 317 37.62 31.93 28.09
CA TRP A 317 36.55 31.67 29.06
C TRP A 317 37.06 31.39 30.47
N ASN A 318 38.27 30.84 30.63
CA ASN A 318 38.85 30.63 31.96
C ASN A 318 39.21 31.99 32.59
N CYS A 319 39.86 32.87 31.82
CA CYS A 319 40.18 34.22 32.26
C CYS A 319 38.90 35.02 32.59
N LEU A 320 37.90 34.98 31.69
CA LEU A 320 36.63 35.66 31.91
C LEU A 320 35.89 35.12 33.14
N ASN A 321 35.84 33.80 33.34
CA ASN A 321 35.20 33.20 34.52
C ASN A 321 35.94 33.54 35.81
N LYS A 322 37.27 33.57 35.80
CA LYS A 322 38.09 34.02 36.94
C LYS A 322 37.71 35.44 37.33
N LEU A 323 37.61 36.35 36.35
CA LEU A 323 37.20 37.74 36.57
C LEU A 323 35.75 37.86 37.05
N LEU A 324 34.80 37.14 36.45
CA LEU A 324 33.41 37.17 36.90
C LEU A 324 33.23 36.56 38.30
N ARG A 325 34.05 35.58 38.71
CA ARG A 325 34.03 35.04 40.08
C ARG A 325 34.37 36.11 41.12
N THR A 326 35.27 37.04 40.81
CA THR A 326 35.61 38.15 41.72
C THR A 326 34.42 39.07 42.02
N LEU A 327 33.38 39.10 41.17
CA LEU A 327 32.13 39.85 41.43
C LEU A 327 31.31 39.27 42.59
N PHE A 328 31.50 38.00 42.92
CA PHE A 328 30.74 37.30 43.96
C PHE A 328 31.43 37.32 45.33
N GLU A 329 32.68 37.79 45.40
CA GLU A 329 33.46 37.86 46.63
C GLU A 329 33.16 39.17 47.38
N LYS A 330 32.67 39.08 48.63
CA LYS A 330 32.47 40.25 49.50
C LYS A 330 33.83 40.70 50.04
N SER A 331 34.30 41.88 49.63
CA SER A 331 35.62 42.41 49.97
C SER A 331 35.79 42.71 51.48
N ASN A 332 36.68 41.99 52.17
CA ASN A 332 37.23 42.43 53.48
C ASN A 332 38.64 43.01 53.37
N ASP A 333 39.28 42.98 52.19
CA ASP A 333 40.60 43.56 51.96
C ASP A 333 40.51 44.76 51.00
N GLN A 334 40.62 45.97 51.57
CA GLN A 334 40.55 47.26 50.88
C GLN A 334 41.69 47.53 49.88
N ARG A 335 42.58 46.56 49.62
CA ARG A 335 43.68 46.69 48.64
C ARG A 335 43.45 45.95 47.32
N ARG A 336 42.34 45.20 47.16
CA ARG A 336 42.04 44.42 45.94
C ARG A 336 40.60 44.60 45.41
N SER A 337 39.91 45.68 45.76
CA SER A 337 38.62 46.00 45.13
C SER A 337 38.86 46.67 43.77
N VAL A 338 38.86 45.87 42.70
CA VAL A 338 39.32 46.19 41.33
C VAL A 338 38.21 46.72 40.41
N LEU A 339 36.96 46.80 40.87
CA LEU A 339 35.83 47.27 40.07
C LEU A 339 35.28 48.57 40.65
N THR A 340 35.17 49.60 39.81
CA THR A 340 34.71 50.94 40.18
C THR A 340 33.21 50.96 40.57
N VAL A 341 32.43 49.96 40.14
CA VAL A 341 30.98 49.85 40.36
C VAL A 341 30.61 48.41 40.74
N GLN A 342 29.84 48.27 41.83
CA GLN A 342 29.29 46.98 42.28
C GLN A 342 27.91 46.73 41.64
N PRO A 343 27.68 45.58 40.98
CA PRO A 343 26.41 45.30 40.31
C PRO A 343 25.25 45.14 41.29
N ARG A 344 24.09 45.71 40.93
CA ARG A 344 22.82 45.50 41.67
C ARG A 344 22.37 44.04 41.71
N ASP A 345 22.70 43.29 40.66
CA ASP A 345 22.43 41.86 40.52
C ASP A 345 23.64 41.16 39.86
N PRO A 346 24.61 40.67 40.67
CA PRO A 346 25.83 40.02 40.17
C PRO A 346 25.55 38.74 39.36
N LEU A 347 24.51 37.99 39.73
CA LEU A 347 24.11 36.76 39.02
C LEU A 347 23.48 37.10 37.67
N GLY A 348 22.49 37.99 37.65
CA GLY A 348 21.84 38.41 36.39
C GLY A 348 22.82 39.08 35.43
N PHE A 349 23.73 39.91 35.94
CA PHE A 349 24.80 40.49 35.12
C PHE A 349 25.71 39.42 34.51
N SER A 350 26.14 38.43 35.31
CA SER A 350 27.02 37.35 34.83
C SER A 350 26.37 36.53 33.72
N TRP A 351 25.08 36.18 33.87
CA TRP A 351 24.32 35.50 32.81
C TRP A 351 24.14 36.38 31.57
N TRP A 352 23.86 37.67 31.77
CA TRP A 352 23.68 38.63 30.70
C TRP A 352 24.95 38.81 29.87
N ILE A 353 26.10 39.06 30.51
CA ILE A 353 27.37 39.27 29.82
C ILE A 353 27.86 37.99 29.14
N ILE A 354 27.74 36.82 29.78
CA ILE A 354 28.11 35.53 29.17
C ILE A 354 27.28 35.28 27.90
N THR A 355 25.97 35.55 27.96
CA THR A 355 25.07 35.34 26.79
C THR A 355 25.46 36.23 25.61
N HIS A 356 25.78 37.50 25.87
CA HIS A 356 26.13 38.43 24.78
C HIS A 356 27.58 38.31 24.31
N VAL A 357 28.51 37.86 25.15
CA VAL A 357 29.89 37.54 24.74
C VAL A 357 29.90 36.22 23.97
N ALA A 358 29.08 35.24 24.35
CA ALA A 358 28.94 34.00 23.60
C ALA A 358 28.40 34.24 22.19
N SER A 359 27.48 35.20 21.99
CA SER A 359 27.00 35.53 20.64
C SER A 359 28.09 36.12 19.73
N PHE A 360 29.22 36.59 20.27
CA PHE A 360 30.33 37.05 19.44
C PHE A 360 31.11 35.92 18.77
N TYR A 361 30.90 34.66 19.17
CA TYR A 361 31.43 33.50 18.43
C TYR A 361 30.78 33.30 17.05
N GLN A 362 29.68 34.00 16.75
CA GLN A 362 29.13 34.05 15.40
C GLN A 362 30.04 34.81 14.43
N PHE A 363 31.01 35.60 14.92
CA PHE A 363 31.96 36.30 14.06
C PHE A 363 33.22 35.46 13.85
N ASP A 364 33.50 35.15 12.59
CA ASP A 364 34.73 34.47 12.20
C ASP A 364 35.95 35.42 12.28
N ARG A 365 37.13 34.93 11.87
CA ARG A 365 38.38 35.72 11.87
C ARG A 365 38.36 36.92 10.90
N HIS A 366 37.33 37.00 10.05
CA HIS A 366 37.10 38.07 9.07
C HIS A 366 36.02 39.06 9.53
N GLY A 367 35.43 38.85 10.71
CA GLY A 367 34.34 39.69 11.20
C GLY A 367 33.03 39.50 10.41
N THR A 368 32.89 38.40 9.66
CA THR A 368 31.65 38.04 8.99
C THR A 368 30.76 37.25 9.95
N PRO A 369 29.46 37.57 10.05
CA PRO A 369 28.54 36.79 10.86
C PRO A 369 28.23 35.47 10.15
N ASP A 370 28.67 34.35 10.73
CA ASP A 370 28.06 33.05 10.48
C ASP A 370 26.58 33.18 10.90
N GLU A 371 25.66 33.00 9.94
CA GLU A 371 24.22 33.17 10.19
C GLU A 371 23.73 32.21 11.29
N MET A 372 23.62 32.72 12.52
CA MET A 372 23.10 32.01 13.68
C MET A 372 21.98 32.83 14.36
N ASP A 373 20.79 32.81 13.76
CA ASP A 373 19.55 33.18 14.46
C ASP A 373 18.94 31.92 15.11
N GLY A 374 18.79 31.96 16.45
CA GLY A 374 18.12 30.93 17.26
C GLY A 374 19.02 29.77 17.65
N ILE A 375 18.94 29.31 18.91
CA ILE A 375 19.62 28.09 19.35
C ILE A 375 19.19 26.96 18.42
N LEU A 376 20.11 26.51 17.58
CA LEU A 376 19.81 25.55 16.53
C LEU A 376 19.38 24.24 17.21
N GLU A 377 18.22 23.71 16.87
CA GLU A 377 17.71 22.41 17.34
C GLU A 377 18.79 21.31 17.18
N GLU A 378 19.67 21.45 16.19
CA GLU A 378 20.88 20.62 15.99
C GLU A 378 21.91 20.71 17.12
N GLN A 379 22.19 21.91 17.64
CA GLN A 379 23.07 22.12 18.79
C GLN A 379 22.43 21.56 20.07
N LEU A 380 21.12 21.75 20.26
CA LEU A 380 20.41 21.19 21.41
C LEU A 380 20.42 19.65 21.37
N ARG A 381 20.22 19.04 20.19
CA ARG A 381 20.37 17.59 20.00
C ARG A 381 21.77 17.10 20.32
N MET A 382 22.80 17.85 19.92
CA MET A 382 24.19 17.51 20.22
C MET A 382 24.43 17.51 21.73
N TYR A 383 24.08 18.60 22.42
CA TYR A 383 24.26 18.70 23.88
C TYR A 383 23.52 17.60 24.63
N LEU A 384 22.25 17.32 24.26
CA LEU A 384 21.46 16.28 24.88
C LEU A 384 22.02 14.88 24.58
N HIS A 385 22.52 14.64 23.38
CA HIS A 385 23.17 13.38 23.04
C HIS A 385 24.43 13.18 23.89
N CYS A 386 25.24 14.23 24.08
CA CYS A 386 26.37 14.18 25.00
C CYS A 386 25.90 13.88 26.44
N CYS A 387 24.88 14.57 26.95
CA CYS A 387 24.31 14.31 28.27
C CYS A 387 23.84 12.86 28.43
N LEU A 388 23.20 12.30 27.41
CA LEU A 388 22.69 10.94 27.37
C LEU A 388 23.80 9.88 27.40
N THR A 389 24.90 10.12 26.69
CA THR A 389 26.12 9.29 26.77
C THR A 389 26.75 9.40 28.14
N LEU A 390 26.83 10.61 28.72
CA LEU A 390 27.38 10.82 30.06
C LEU A 390 26.54 10.15 31.16
N CYS A 391 25.22 9.97 30.95
CA CYS A 391 24.36 9.24 31.88
C CYS A 391 24.76 7.74 32.05
N ASP A 392 25.52 7.16 31.11
CA ASP A 392 26.09 5.82 31.31
C ASP A 392 27.13 5.80 32.42
N PHE A 393 27.97 6.84 32.47
CA PHE A 393 29.12 6.92 33.36
C PHE A 393 28.81 7.60 34.69
N TRP A 394 27.87 8.54 34.73
CA TRP A 394 27.57 9.33 35.92
C TRP A 394 26.52 8.71 36.84
N GLU A 395 26.57 9.05 38.13
CA GLU A 395 25.47 8.75 39.05
C GLU A 395 24.17 9.45 38.61
N PRO A 396 22.99 8.85 38.88
CA PRO A 396 21.72 9.38 38.41
C PRO A 396 21.43 10.75 39.05
N ASN A 397 21.60 11.82 38.28
CA ASN A 397 21.37 13.19 38.72
C ASN A 397 19.97 13.69 38.29
N ILE A 398 19.04 13.72 39.26
CA ILE A 398 17.65 14.18 39.07
C ILE A 398 17.59 15.68 38.74
N ALA A 399 18.60 16.47 39.12
CA ALA A 399 18.65 17.90 38.83
C ALA A 399 18.74 18.16 37.32
N VAL A 400 19.51 17.34 36.58
CA VAL A 400 19.61 17.45 35.10
C VAL A 400 18.24 17.24 34.45
N VAL A 401 17.52 16.20 34.86
CA VAL A 401 16.16 15.92 34.37
C VAL A 401 15.21 17.07 34.70
N THR A 402 15.37 17.70 35.87
CA THR A 402 14.52 18.83 36.28
C THR A 402 14.76 20.06 35.42
N ILE A 403 16.03 20.42 35.19
CA ILE A 403 16.40 21.57 34.37
C ILE A 403 15.87 21.40 32.94
N LEU A 404 16.06 20.20 32.36
CA LEU A 404 15.55 19.90 31.03
C LEU A 404 14.01 19.90 30.98
N TRP A 405 13.35 19.37 32.02
CA TRP A 405 11.90 19.39 32.14
C TRP A 405 11.33 20.82 32.22
N GLU A 406 11.98 21.75 32.91
CA GLU A 406 11.54 23.14 32.95
C GLU A 406 11.54 23.81 31.58
N TYR A 407 12.52 23.47 30.73
CA TYR A 407 12.56 23.93 29.34
C TYR A 407 11.44 23.29 28.49
N TYR A 408 11.35 21.95 28.48
CA TYR A 408 10.39 21.23 27.63
C TYR A 408 8.94 21.41 28.08
N SER A 409 8.69 21.56 29.38
CA SER A 409 7.34 21.81 29.91
C SER A 409 6.75 23.13 29.41
N LYS A 410 7.57 24.18 29.22
CA LYS A 410 7.13 25.46 28.62
C LYS A 410 6.86 25.31 27.13
N ASN A 411 7.72 24.57 26.43
CA ASN A 411 7.72 24.44 24.98
C ASN A 411 6.95 23.21 24.45
N LEU A 412 6.13 22.54 25.25
CA LEU A 412 5.49 21.26 24.91
C LEU A 412 4.69 21.28 23.59
N ASN A 413 4.14 22.44 23.21
CA ASN A 413 3.41 22.64 21.95
C ASN A 413 4.30 22.78 20.70
N SER A 414 5.63 22.70 20.84
CA SER A 414 6.58 22.84 19.73
C SER A 414 6.82 21.49 19.03
N SER A 415 7.12 21.53 17.73
CA SER A 415 7.37 20.33 16.93
C SER A 415 8.79 19.76 17.05
N PHE A 416 9.75 20.55 17.59
CA PHE A 416 11.15 20.16 17.76
C PHE A 416 11.80 19.56 16.48
N SER A 417 11.52 20.19 15.34
CA SER A 417 11.96 19.73 14.00
C SER A 417 13.02 20.66 13.38
N ILE A 418 13.87 20.11 12.52
CA ILE A 418 14.90 20.85 11.76
C ILE A 418 14.40 21.09 10.33
N SER A 419 14.60 22.30 9.80
CA SER A 419 14.06 22.76 8.50
C SER A 419 14.63 22.06 7.26
N TRP A 420 15.88 21.55 7.31
CA TRP A 420 16.54 20.89 6.18
C TRP A 420 16.47 19.35 6.17
N LEU A 421 15.89 18.70 7.19
CA LEU A 421 15.69 17.25 7.14
C LEU A 421 14.48 16.93 6.24
N PRO A 422 14.67 16.23 5.11
CA PRO A 422 13.65 16.09 4.08
C PRO A 422 12.49 15.21 4.56
N LEU A 423 11.26 15.71 4.45
CA LEU A 423 9.96 15.02 4.39
C LEU A 423 9.59 13.98 5.46
N LYS A 424 10.51 13.54 6.33
CA LYS A 424 10.22 12.69 7.51
C LYS A 424 9.66 13.48 8.70
N GLY A 425 9.83 14.80 8.72
CA GLY A 425 9.21 15.68 9.73
C GLY A 425 7.68 15.71 9.66
N LEU A 426 7.11 15.51 8.46
CA LEU A 426 5.66 15.36 8.25
C LEU A 426 5.12 13.97 8.67
N THR A 427 6.00 12.97 8.85
CA THR A 427 5.64 11.63 9.34
C THR A 427 5.59 11.51 10.87
N TYR A 428 5.76 12.59 11.63
CA TYR A 428 5.48 12.59 13.08
C TYR A 428 3.97 12.58 13.39
N ILE A 429 3.13 12.02 12.51
CA ILE A 429 1.77 11.63 12.86
C ILE A 429 1.87 10.17 13.28
N ILE A 430 1.70 9.90 14.57
CA ILE A 430 1.65 8.53 15.09
C ILE A 430 0.59 7.75 14.31
N LYS A 431 1.05 6.75 13.56
CA LYS A 431 0.20 5.96 12.67
C LYS A 431 -0.68 5.00 13.46
N SER A 432 -0.12 4.30 14.45
CA SER A 432 -0.82 3.34 15.30
C SER A 432 -0.41 3.46 16.78
N PRO A 433 -1.23 2.93 17.72
CA PRO A 433 -0.86 2.83 19.14
C PRO A 433 0.42 2.02 19.37
N LEU A 434 0.62 0.92 18.64
CA LEU A 434 1.86 0.13 18.70
C LEU A 434 3.10 0.98 18.38
N ALA A 435 3.03 1.87 17.38
CA ALA A 435 4.14 2.76 17.04
C ALA A 435 4.50 3.73 18.18
N MET A 436 3.52 4.15 19.01
CA MET A 436 3.80 4.92 20.23
C MET A 436 4.62 4.10 21.23
N LEU A 437 4.25 2.82 21.40
CA LEU A 437 4.93 1.92 22.31
C LEU A 437 6.33 1.52 21.81
N GLU A 438 6.52 1.34 20.51
CA GLU A 438 7.83 1.07 19.92
C GLU A 438 8.80 2.23 20.12
N MET A 439 8.31 3.47 19.97
CA MET A 439 9.09 4.67 20.30
C MET A 439 9.50 4.67 21.77
N VAL A 440 8.59 4.33 22.69
CA VAL A 440 8.88 4.24 24.12
C VAL A 440 9.87 3.10 24.44
N LYS A 441 9.72 1.94 23.81
CA LYS A 441 10.66 0.80 23.94
C LYS A 441 12.06 1.22 23.50
N THR A 442 12.18 1.91 22.37
CA THR A 442 13.43 2.45 21.85
C THR A 442 14.09 3.43 22.84
N CYS A 443 13.30 4.35 23.42
CA CYS A 443 13.80 5.28 24.44
C CYS A 443 14.27 4.57 25.72
N CYS A 444 13.68 3.41 26.01
CA CYS A 444 13.95 2.59 27.19
C CYS A 444 15.12 1.61 27.02
N CYS A 445 15.71 1.47 25.83
CA CYS A 445 16.81 0.53 25.56
C CYS A 445 18.11 0.96 26.24
N ASP A 446 18.87 -0.01 26.76
CA ASP A 446 20.15 0.23 27.44
C ASP A 446 21.29 0.60 26.47
N LYS A 447 21.22 0.12 25.22
CA LYS A 447 22.17 0.47 24.15
C LYS A 447 21.47 1.36 23.13
N GLN A 448 21.90 2.62 23.09
CA GLN A 448 21.38 3.62 22.18
C GLN A 448 22.32 3.77 20.98
N GLY A 449 21.77 3.72 19.76
CA GLY A 449 22.57 3.74 18.53
C GLY A 449 23.18 5.11 18.24
N LEU A 450 24.36 5.12 17.61
CA LEU A 450 25.09 6.34 17.21
C LEU A 450 24.29 7.25 16.26
N ASP A 451 23.24 6.73 15.61
CA ASP A 451 22.40 7.47 14.65
C ASP A 451 21.19 8.19 15.26
N LEU A 452 20.94 8.09 16.59
CA LEU A 452 19.81 8.76 17.26
C LEU A 452 19.82 10.28 17.06
N TYR A 453 21.00 10.88 17.00
CA TYR A 453 21.20 12.29 16.69
C TYR A 453 20.62 12.70 15.31
N LYS A 454 20.66 11.79 14.33
CA LYS A 454 20.19 12.03 12.95
C LYS A 454 18.70 11.74 12.76
N SER A 455 18.12 10.86 13.58
CA SER A 455 16.75 10.35 13.38
C SER A 455 15.70 10.93 14.33
N SER A 456 16.10 11.54 15.46
CA SER A 456 15.20 11.87 16.57
C SER A 456 15.21 13.36 16.91
N SER A 457 14.10 13.87 17.47
CA SER A 457 14.01 15.24 17.97
C SER A 457 14.74 15.42 19.29
N SER A 458 15.08 16.67 19.65
CA SER A 458 15.66 16.99 20.95
C SER A 458 14.76 16.51 22.10
N TYR A 459 13.44 16.57 21.92
CA TYR A 459 12.47 16.04 22.87
C TYR A 459 12.57 14.52 23.05
N THR A 460 12.69 13.74 21.97
CA THR A 460 12.88 12.28 22.06
C THR A 460 14.19 11.92 22.76
N ILE A 461 15.28 12.66 22.50
CA ILE A 461 16.57 12.46 23.20
C ILE A 461 16.42 12.78 24.70
N PHE A 462 15.68 13.84 25.05
CA PHE A 462 15.32 14.11 26.45
C PHE A 462 14.54 12.96 27.10
N LEU A 463 13.56 12.37 26.40
CA LEU A 463 12.82 11.21 26.90
C LEU A 463 13.75 10.01 27.15
N CYS A 464 14.76 9.80 26.31
CA CYS A 464 15.81 8.79 26.52
C CYS A 464 16.61 9.05 27.80
N ILE A 465 17.03 10.30 28.04
CA ILE A 465 17.73 10.71 29.27
C ILE A 465 16.84 10.46 30.49
N LEU A 466 15.58 10.89 30.43
CA LEU A 466 14.60 10.72 31.50
C LEU A 466 14.42 9.24 31.87
N ALA A 467 14.19 8.37 30.88
CA ALA A 467 14.03 6.93 31.13
C ALA A 467 15.28 6.33 31.77
N LYS A 468 16.47 6.67 31.25
CA LYS A 468 17.74 6.12 31.73
C LYS A 468 18.06 6.57 33.16
N VAL A 469 17.91 7.86 33.45
CA VAL A 469 18.13 8.42 34.80
C VAL A 469 17.13 7.83 35.79
N VAL A 470 15.85 7.75 35.47
CA VAL A 470 14.84 7.18 36.39
C VAL A 470 15.09 5.68 36.61
N LYS A 471 15.36 4.89 35.56
CA LYS A 471 15.71 3.46 35.72
C LYS A 471 16.94 3.25 36.60
N LYS A 472 18.01 4.01 36.36
CA LYS A 472 19.26 3.93 37.14
C LYS A 472 19.05 4.39 38.59
N ALA A 473 18.30 5.46 38.79
CA ALA A 473 17.96 5.96 40.13
C ALA A 473 17.11 4.98 40.93
N MET A 474 16.12 4.33 40.29
CA MET A 474 15.27 3.34 40.95
C MET A 474 16.04 2.08 41.33
N LYS A 475 16.99 1.63 40.49
CA LYS A 475 17.88 0.51 40.81
C LYS A 475 18.77 0.80 42.03
N ASN A 476 19.27 2.03 42.16
CA ASN A 476 20.24 2.38 43.20
C ASN A 476 19.60 2.83 44.53
N ASN A 477 18.48 3.57 44.49
CA ASN A 477 17.95 4.31 45.64
C ASN A 477 16.46 4.03 45.94
N GLY A 478 15.89 2.94 45.40
CA GLY A 478 14.48 2.58 45.59
C GLY A 478 13.48 3.54 44.92
N PRO A 479 12.20 3.59 45.32
CA PRO A 479 11.15 4.36 44.62
C PRO A 479 11.17 5.88 44.91
N HIS A 480 12.04 6.37 45.79
CA HIS A 480 12.06 7.78 46.21
C HIS A 480 12.43 8.76 45.07
N PRO A 481 13.46 8.50 44.24
CA PRO A 481 13.75 9.31 43.04
C PRO A 481 12.59 9.42 42.06
N TRP A 482 11.85 8.33 41.84
CA TRP A 482 10.65 8.33 41.01
C TRP A 482 9.58 9.27 41.57
N LYS A 483 9.30 9.20 42.87
CA LYS A 483 8.32 10.09 43.53
C LYS A 483 8.67 11.57 43.38
N GLN A 484 9.96 11.92 43.43
CA GLN A 484 10.41 13.31 43.20
C GLN A 484 10.17 13.78 41.77
N VAL A 485 10.54 12.96 40.77
CA VAL A 485 10.31 13.25 39.36
C VAL A 485 8.81 13.32 39.06
N LYS A 486 8.02 12.36 39.57
CA LYS A 486 6.56 12.32 39.47
C LYS A 486 5.92 13.61 39.96
N GLY A 487 6.25 14.07 41.17
CA GLY A 487 5.70 15.32 41.72
C GLY A 487 6.00 16.55 40.87
N ARG A 488 7.22 16.64 40.31
CA ARG A 488 7.63 17.76 39.44
C ARG A 488 6.98 17.74 38.06
N ILE A 489 6.73 16.56 37.50
CA ILE A 489 6.03 16.43 36.22
C ILE A 489 4.54 16.67 36.39
N TYR A 490 3.89 15.98 37.33
CA TYR A 490 2.43 16.02 37.50
C TYR A 490 1.94 17.42 37.87
N SER A 491 2.70 18.16 38.69
CA SER A 491 2.34 19.54 39.10
C SER A 491 2.27 20.55 37.95
N LYS A 492 2.86 20.26 36.78
CA LYS A 492 2.74 21.12 35.59
C LYS A 492 1.46 20.88 34.79
N PHE A 493 0.78 19.76 35.00
CA PHE A 493 -0.45 19.40 34.29
C PHE A 493 -1.69 19.66 35.15
N HIS A 494 -2.14 20.91 35.18
CA HIS A 494 -3.42 21.31 35.76
C HIS A 494 -4.45 21.60 34.65
N GLN A 495 -5.73 21.76 35.00
CA GLN A 495 -6.84 21.97 34.04
C GLN A 495 -6.50 23.02 32.96
N LYS A 496 -6.12 24.24 33.37
CA LYS A 496 -5.75 25.31 32.42
C LYS A 496 -4.62 24.90 31.44
N ARG A 497 -3.61 24.14 31.90
CA ARG A 497 -2.51 23.69 31.04
C ARG A 497 -2.99 22.63 30.04
N MET A 498 -3.86 21.72 30.48
CA MET A 498 -4.47 20.71 29.61
C MET A 498 -5.32 21.36 28.51
N GLU A 499 -6.06 22.43 28.83
CA GLU A 499 -6.86 23.19 27.85
C GLU A 499 -6.01 24.00 26.83
N GLU A 500 -4.77 24.35 27.18
CA GLU A 500 -3.81 25.08 26.33
C GLU A 500 -3.03 24.17 25.36
N LEU A 501 -3.17 22.84 25.47
CA LEU A 501 -2.45 21.91 24.59
C LEU A 501 -2.95 21.98 23.14
N THR A 502 -1.99 22.01 22.22
CA THR A 502 -2.21 21.79 20.78
C THR A 502 -2.18 20.30 20.46
N GLU A 503 -2.52 19.90 19.23
CA GLU A 503 -2.41 18.49 18.80
C GLU A 503 -0.97 17.95 18.94
N VAL A 504 0.03 18.77 18.59
CA VAL A 504 1.46 18.46 18.79
C VAL A 504 1.80 18.34 20.28
N GLY A 505 1.26 19.24 21.11
CA GLY A 505 1.42 19.18 22.56
C GLY A 505 0.80 17.94 23.19
N LEU A 506 -0.35 17.50 22.71
CA LEU A 506 -1.03 16.28 23.16
C LEU A 506 -0.25 15.02 22.76
N GLN A 507 0.41 15.04 21.60
CA GLN A 507 1.28 13.95 21.18
C GLN A 507 2.54 13.84 22.04
N ASN A 508 3.16 14.98 22.36
CA ASN A 508 4.28 15.04 23.29
C ASN A 508 3.86 14.60 24.71
N PHE A 509 2.65 14.99 25.14
CA PHE A 509 2.03 14.51 26.38
C PHE A 509 1.92 12.98 26.43
N PHE A 510 1.32 12.34 25.41
CA PHE A 510 1.23 10.87 25.38
C PHE A 510 2.61 10.20 25.36
N SER A 511 3.56 10.75 24.60
CA SER A 511 4.94 10.24 24.53
C SER A 511 5.62 10.24 25.90
N LEU A 512 5.46 11.32 26.67
CA LEU A 512 5.97 11.42 28.03
C LEU A 512 5.32 10.41 28.97
N PHE A 513 3.98 10.40 29.04
CA PHE A 513 3.29 9.58 30.03
C PHE A 513 3.35 8.08 29.72
N LEU A 514 3.41 7.67 28.45
CA LEU A 514 3.70 6.28 28.09
C LEU A 514 5.14 5.90 28.49
N LEU A 515 6.12 6.79 28.32
CA LEU A 515 7.49 6.55 28.81
C LEU A 515 7.52 6.40 30.33
N LEU A 516 6.83 7.28 31.05
CA LEU A 516 6.73 7.20 32.51
C LEU A 516 6.09 5.90 32.95
N ALA A 517 5.00 5.46 32.31
CA ALA A 517 4.36 4.18 32.59
C ALA A 517 5.28 2.99 32.28
N ALA A 518 6.11 3.06 31.24
CA ALA A 518 7.06 2.00 30.92
C ALA A 518 8.22 1.87 31.93
N VAL A 519 8.58 2.97 32.60
CA VAL A 519 9.70 3.04 33.54
C VAL A 519 9.24 2.89 35.01
N ALA A 520 7.99 3.21 35.30
CA ALA A 520 7.39 3.16 36.64
C ALA A 520 6.19 2.18 36.70
N GLU A 521 5.26 2.39 37.65
CA GLU A 521 4.04 1.60 37.79
C GLU A 521 2.98 2.06 36.78
N VAL A 522 2.63 1.18 35.84
CA VAL A 522 1.72 1.46 34.72
C VAL A 522 0.34 1.94 35.22
N GLU A 523 -0.18 1.33 36.30
CA GLU A 523 -1.54 1.58 36.79
C GLU A 523 -1.74 2.98 37.40
N ASP A 524 -0.77 3.44 38.19
CA ASP A 524 -0.74 4.78 38.79
C ASP A 524 -0.61 5.88 37.72
N VAL A 525 0.22 5.64 36.69
CA VAL A 525 0.38 6.59 35.59
C VAL A 525 -0.86 6.63 34.70
N ALA A 526 -1.39 5.47 34.31
CA ALA A 526 -2.56 5.39 33.44
C ALA A 526 -3.82 5.98 34.09
N SER A 527 -4.08 5.68 35.36
CA SER A 527 -5.22 6.24 36.09
C SER A 527 -5.16 7.77 36.18
N HIS A 528 -3.97 8.35 36.43
CA HIS A 528 -3.78 9.79 36.45
C HIS A 528 -4.00 10.42 35.07
N VAL A 529 -3.44 9.84 34.02
CA VAL A 529 -3.61 10.32 32.63
C VAL A 529 -5.09 10.33 32.24
N LEU A 530 -5.83 9.26 32.56
CA LEU A 530 -7.26 9.19 32.25
C LEU A 530 -8.05 10.32 32.91
N GLY A 531 -7.70 10.73 34.13
CA GLY A 531 -8.32 11.89 34.78
C GLY A 531 -7.89 13.22 34.16
N LEU A 532 -6.65 13.35 33.69
CA LEU A 532 -6.18 14.56 33.01
C LEU A 532 -6.84 14.76 31.63
N LEU A 533 -7.15 13.67 30.92
CA LEU A 533 -7.81 13.73 29.61
C LEU A 533 -9.23 14.31 29.70
N ASP A 534 -9.90 14.20 30.85
CA ASP A 534 -11.22 14.78 31.07
C ASP A 534 -11.20 16.33 31.09
N PHE A 535 -10.02 16.94 31.31
CA PHE A 535 -9.81 18.39 31.27
C PHE A 535 -9.52 18.95 29.86
N LEU A 536 -9.44 18.12 28.82
CA LEU A 536 -9.21 18.60 27.46
C LEU A 536 -10.43 19.33 26.90
N LYS A 537 -10.19 20.31 26.01
CA LYS A 537 -11.28 21.04 25.33
C LYS A 537 -12.22 20.07 24.60
N PRO A 538 -13.54 20.36 24.54
CA PRO A 538 -14.52 19.52 23.86
C PRO A 538 -14.16 19.20 22.40
N THR A 539 -13.48 20.12 21.72
CA THR A 539 -12.99 19.95 20.33
C THR A 539 -12.00 18.80 20.17
N PHE A 540 -11.27 18.42 21.22
CA PHE A 540 -10.35 17.29 21.19
C PHE A 540 -11.01 15.95 21.50
N LYS A 541 -12.26 15.91 22.03
CA LYS A 541 -12.93 14.65 22.39
C LYS A 541 -13.18 13.71 21.19
N THR A 542 -13.19 14.26 19.99
CA THR A 542 -13.28 13.52 18.72
C THR A 542 -11.92 13.32 18.04
N SER A 543 -10.81 13.72 18.69
CA SER A 543 -9.48 13.58 18.13
C SER A 543 -9.04 12.10 18.07
N PRO A 544 -8.61 11.61 16.90
CA PRO A 544 -8.01 10.28 16.74
C PRO A 544 -6.81 10.02 17.67
N LEU A 545 -6.09 11.09 18.05
CA LEU A 545 -4.89 10.98 18.88
C LEU A 545 -5.20 10.53 20.32
N ILE A 546 -6.35 10.95 20.87
CA ILE A 546 -6.77 10.51 22.21
C ILE A 546 -7.02 9.00 22.22
N TRP A 547 -7.73 8.50 21.21
CA TRP A 547 -8.02 7.07 21.09
C TRP A 547 -6.74 6.27 20.94
N LYS A 548 -5.80 6.73 20.09
CA LYS A 548 -4.49 6.09 19.93
C LYS A 548 -3.69 6.05 21.22
N GLY A 549 -3.62 7.17 21.95
CA GLY A 549 -2.89 7.25 23.21
C GLY A 549 -3.52 6.39 24.32
N GLN A 550 -4.84 6.38 24.42
CA GLN A 550 -5.58 5.52 25.35
C GLN A 550 -5.40 4.03 25.05
N MET A 551 -5.46 3.64 23.77
CA MET A 551 -5.21 2.26 23.33
C MET A 551 -3.76 1.82 23.52
N ALA A 552 -2.80 2.74 23.41
CA ALA A 552 -1.41 2.45 23.72
C ALA A 552 -1.22 2.07 25.21
N PHE A 553 -1.97 2.67 26.14
CA PHE A 553 -1.98 2.21 27.53
C PHE A 553 -2.58 0.82 27.68
N LEU A 554 -3.70 0.52 27.00
CA LEU A 554 -4.29 -0.82 27.01
C LEU A 554 -3.30 -1.89 26.51
N LEU A 555 -2.62 -1.63 25.39
CA LEU A 555 -1.57 -2.49 24.85
C LEU A 555 -0.38 -2.65 25.79
N MET A 556 -0.01 -1.61 26.54
CA MET A 556 1.06 -1.68 27.53
C MET A 556 0.67 -2.57 28.71
N TYR A 557 -0.58 -2.50 29.17
CA TYR A 557 -1.11 -3.44 30.18
C TYR A 557 -1.01 -4.88 29.68
N THR A 558 -1.41 -5.12 28.42
CA THR A 558 -1.28 -6.44 27.79
C THR A 558 0.18 -6.91 27.72
N GLN A 559 1.11 -6.08 27.26
CA GLN A 559 2.55 -6.42 27.19
C GLN A 559 3.18 -6.71 28.56
N LYS A 560 2.60 -6.16 29.63
CA LYS A 560 3.05 -6.37 31.03
C LYS A 560 2.24 -7.45 31.76
N ASN A 561 1.31 -8.13 31.08
CA ASN A 561 0.40 -9.13 31.67
C ASN A 561 -0.41 -8.60 32.87
N LEU A 562 -0.87 -7.34 32.81
CA LEU A 562 -1.76 -6.72 33.80
C LEU A 562 -3.24 -6.91 33.42
N ASP A 563 -4.17 -6.81 34.38
CA ASP A 563 -5.59 -6.90 34.07
C ASP A 563 -6.08 -5.68 33.28
N ILE A 564 -6.61 -5.95 32.08
CA ILE A 564 -7.16 -4.93 31.19
C ILE A 564 -8.62 -4.58 31.52
N GLY A 565 -9.28 -5.25 32.47
CA GLY A 565 -10.73 -5.21 32.68
C GLY A 565 -11.36 -3.82 32.81
N VAL A 566 -10.75 -2.92 33.58
CA VAL A 566 -11.28 -1.56 33.81
C VAL A 566 -11.12 -0.68 32.56
N LEU A 567 -9.96 -0.77 31.90
CA LEU A 567 -9.67 -0.01 30.68
C LEU A 567 -10.51 -0.51 29.50
N ALA A 568 -10.58 -1.84 29.33
CA ALA A 568 -11.39 -2.49 28.31
C ALA A 568 -12.86 -2.08 28.41
N GLU A 569 -13.43 -2.01 29.61
CA GLU A 569 -14.81 -1.58 29.82
C GLU A 569 -15.04 -0.09 29.49
N LYS A 570 -14.13 0.79 29.91
CA LYS A 570 -14.21 2.22 29.58
C LYS A 570 -14.16 2.44 28.06
N PHE A 571 -13.23 1.79 27.37
CA PHE A 571 -13.05 1.96 25.93
C PHE A 571 -14.13 1.27 25.11
N SER A 572 -14.60 0.10 25.54
CA SER A 572 -15.68 -0.59 24.84
C SER A 572 -17.00 0.19 24.96
N ASN A 573 -17.27 0.81 26.11
CA ASN A 573 -18.39 1.74 26.27
C ASN A 573 -18.28 2.95 25.32
N ALA A 574 -17.09 3.56 25.20
CA ALA A 574 -16.87 4.66 24.26
C ALA A 574 -17.06 4.23 22.79
N PHE A 575 -16.59 3.04 22.41
CA PHE A 575 -16.81 2.45 21.10
C PHE A 575 -18.29 2.22 20.81
N ARG A 576 -19.05 1.67 21.76
CA ARG A 576 -20.49 1.42 21.60
C ARG A 576 -21.26 2.72 21.33
N GLU A 577 -20.98 3.80 22.07
CA GLU A 577 -21.63 5.09 21.84
C GLU A 577 -21.30 5.64 20.44
N LYS A 578 -20.03 5.54 19.99
CA LYS A 578 -19.66 5.96 18.64
C LYS A 578 -20.21 5.09 17.53
N ALA A 579 -20.34 3.79 17.73
CA ALA A 579 -20.99 2.88 16.79
C ALA A 579 -22.49 3.20 16.66
N LYS A 580 -23.15 3.59 17.77
CA LYS A 580 -24.53 4.04 17.78
C LYS A 580 -24.72 5.37 17.03
N GLU A 581 -23.84 6.35 17.25
CA GLU A 581 -23.82 7.60 16.47
C GLU A 581 -23.63 7.34 14.97
N PHE A 582 -22.73 6.41 14.62
CA PHE A 582 -22.46 6.02 13.24
C PHE A 582 -23.68 5.35 12.56
N LEU A 583 -24.43 4.52 13.29
CA LEU A 583 -25.65 3.89 12.80
C LEU A 583 -26.77 4.90 12.50
N VAL A 584 -26.88 5.97 13.29
CA VAL A 584 -27.93 7.00 13.12
C VAL A 584 -27.55 8.04 12.07
N SER A 585 -26.26 8.22 11.77
CA SER A 585 -25.77 9.17 10.78
C SER A 585 -26.34 8.90 9.38
N LYS A 586 -26.89 9.94 8.73
CA LYS A 586 -27.38 9.84 7.34
C LYS A 586 -26.23 9.95 6.35
N ASN A 587 -26.36 9.32 5.18
CA ASN A 587 -25.33 9.32 4.13
C ASN A 587 -24.96 10.73 3.60
N ASP A 588 -25.80 11.74 3.83
CA ASP A 588 -25.56 13.12 3.37
C ASP A 588 -24.49 13.87 4.20
N GLU A 589 -24.14 13.38 5.41
CA GLU A 589 -23.15 13.97 6.31
C GLU A 589 -21.77 13.29 6.21
N MET A 590 -21.26 13.16 4.97
CA MET A 590 -20.05 12.39 4.64
C MET A 590 -18.83 12.72 5.51
N GLY A 591 -18.62 13.99 5.87
CA GLY A 591 -17.48 14.42 6.70
C GLY A 591 -17.55 13.92 8.15
N GLN A 592 -18.74 13.92 8.75
CA GLN A 592 -18.95 13.42 10.11
C GLN A 592 -18.84 11.89 10.15
N ARG A 593 -19.42 11.21 9.16
CA ARG A 593 -19.32 9.75 9.01
C ARG A 593 -17.86 9.30 8.87
N GLN A 594 -17.06 9.99 8.05
CA GLN A 594 -15.63 9.69 7.89
C GLN A 594 -14.85 9.87 9.21
N THR A 595 -15.18 10.92 9.98
CA THR A 595 -14.55 11.18 11.29
C THR A 595 -14.89 10.08 12.28
N LEU A 596 -16.16 9.66 12.36
CA LEU A 596 -16.60 8.54 13.19
C LEU A 596 -15.96 7.22 12.76
N TRP A 597 -15.92 6.93 11.47
CA TRP A 597 -15.26 5.74 10.92
C TRP A 597 -13.77 5.69 11.26
N THR A 598 -13.07 6.84 11.25
CA THR A 598 -11.66 6.92 11.64
C THR A 598 -11.47 6.47 13.10
N LEU A 599 -12.35 6.89 14.02
CA LEU A 599 -12.29 6.49 15.42
C LEU A 599 -12.62 5.00 15.61
N LEU A 600 -13.65 4.51 14.90
CA LEU A 600 -14.06 3.10 14.94
C LEU A 600 -12.98 2.17 14.36
N SER A 601 -12.30 2.59 13.29
CA SER A 601 -11.17 1.88 12.70
C SER A 601 -10.00 1.79 13.67
N ILE A 602 -9.65 2.91 14.33
CA ILE A 602 -8.59 2.92 15.36
C ILE A 602 -8.92 1.93 16.48
N TYR A 603 -10.18 1.85 16.92
CA TYR A 603 -10.59 0.87 17.93
C TYR A 603 -10.39 -0.57 17.44
N MET A 604 -10.84 -0.90 16.23
CA MET A 604 -10.70 -2.25 15.65
C MET A 604 -9.23 -2.64 15.49
N ASP A 605 -8.42 -1.77 14.88
CA ASP A 605 -6.98 -2.00 14.68
C ASP A 605 -6.28 -2.20 16.04
N SER A 606 -6.62 -1.38 17.05
CA SER A 606 -6.05 -1.49 18.40
C SER A 606 -6.45 -2.77 19.11
N VAL A 607 -7.72 -3.17 19.01
CA VAL A 607 -8.20 -4.43 19.61
C VAL A 607 -7.52 -5.62 18.93
N GLN A 608 -7.37 -5.60 17.61
CA GLN A 608 -6.62 -6.62 16.89
C GLN A 608 -5.17 -6.71 17.41
N GLU A 609 -4.47 -5.57 17.53
CA GLU A 609 -3.12 -5.51 18.10
C GLU A 609 -3.06 -6.09 19.53
N VAL A 610 -4.09 -5.87 20.35
CA VAL A 610 -4.20 -6.46 21.71
C VAL A 610 -4.28 -7.98 21.62
N PHE A 611 -5.17 -8.54 20.79
CA PHE A 611 -5.29 -9.99 20.61
C PHE A 611 -4.00 -10.63 20.07
N GLU A 612 -3.33 -9.99 19.12
CA GLU A 612 -2.07 -10.47 18.55
C GLU A 612 -0.93 -10.49 19.59
N THR A 613 -0.85 -9.44 20.42
CA THR A 613 0.19 -9.27 21.45
C THR A 613 -0.04 -10.13 22.69
N SER A 614 -1.29 -10.45 23.03
CA SER A 614 -1.62 -11.27 24.22
C SER A 614 -1.08 -12.69 24.12
N HIS A 615 -0.31 -13.12 25.13
CA HIS A 615 0.13 -14.52 25.27
C HIS A 615 -1.00 -15.44 25.78
N CYS A 616 -1.88 -14.91 26.63
CA CYS A 616 -3.01 -15.62 27.23
C CYS A 616 -4.27 -14.74 27.15
N LEU A 617 -5.45 -15.33 26.95
CA LEU A 617 -6.71 -14.59 27.00
C LEU A 617 -7.27 -14.57 28.43
N HIS A 618 -7.63 -13.39 28.89
CA HIS A 618 -8.32 -13.15 30.15
C HIS A 618 -9.82 -12.88 29.90
N PRO A 619 -10.71 -13.07 30.89
CA PRO A 619 -12.14 -12.75 30.76
C PRO A 619 -12.38 -11.31 30.30
N SER A 620 -11.47 -10.40 30.66
CA SER A 620 -11.51 -8.99 30.28
C SER A 620 -11.35 -8.74 28.77
N HIS A 621 -10.85 -9.71 27.98
CA HIS A 621 -10.80 -9.60 26.52
C HIS A 621 -12.18 -9.74 25.87
N GLU A 622 -13.11 -10.46 26.49
CA GLU A 622 -14.51 -10.54 26.02
C GLU A 622 -15.15 -9.15 26.00
N LYS A 623 -14.85 -8.31 27.00
CA LYS A 623 -15.41 -6.95 27.13
C LYS A 623 -15.07 -6.04 25.95
N LEU A 624 -13.98 -6.31 25.22
CA LEU A 624 -13.59 -5.54 24.02
C LEU A 624 -14.50 -5.85 22.82
N LEU A 625 -15.12 -7.04 22.81
CA LEU A 625 -16.05 -7.50 21.78
C LEU A 625 -17.49 -7.32 22.26
N ASN A 626 -18.03 -6.11 22.10
CA ASN A 626 -19.37 -5.77 22.59
C ASN A 626 -20.44 -5.61 21.50
N ASP A 627 -21.65 -5.24 21.92
CA ASP A 627 -22.82 -5.01 21.06
C ASP A 627 -22.68 -3.83 20.08
N GLY A 628 -21.70 -2.95 20.28
CA GLY A 628 -21.32 -1.92 19.32
C GLY A 628 -20.96 -2.50 17.94
N PHE A 629 -20.35 -3.68 17.88
CA PHE A 629 -20.08 -4.35 16.60
C PHE A 629 -21.35 -4.75 15.86
N SER A 630 -22.39 -5.18 16.58
CA SER A 630 -23.68 -5.50 15.97
C SER A 630 -24.37 -4.24 15.41
N MET A 631 -24.14 -3.07 16.01
CA MET A 631 -24.63 -1.79 15.48
C MET A 631 -23.81 -1.38 14.24
N LEU A 632 -22.48 -1.48 14.33
CA LEU A 632 -21.54 -1.14 13.27
C LEU A 632 -21.79 -1.94 11.99
N LEU A 633 -21.89 -3.27 12.09
CA LEU A 633 -22.11 -4.17 10.95
C LEU A 633 -23.36 -3.81 10.14
N ARG A 634 -24.42 -3.34 10.80
CA ARG A 634 -25.66 -2.90 10.12
C ARG A 634 -25.54 -1.53 9.45
N ALA A 635 -24.60 -0.71 9.92
CA ALA A 635 -24.39 0.64 9.44
C ALA A 635 -23.37 0.74 8.30
N CYS A 636 -22.43 -0.21 8.20
CA CYS A 636 -21.30 -0.16 7.27
C CYS A 636 -21.70 -0.28 5.78
N GLN A 637 -20.97 0.44 4.92
CA GLN A 637 -20.92 0.25 3.48
C GLN A 637 -19.94 -0.87 3.10
N GLU A 638 -19.82 -1.22 1.81
CA GLU A 638 -19.02 -2.37 1.36
C GLU A 638 -17.54 -2.31 1.79
N SER A 639 -16.87 -1.17 1.63
CA SER A 639 -15.45 -0.99 1.99
C SER A 639 -15.20 -1.02 3.51
N GLU A 640 -16.10 -0.38 4.26
CA GLU A 640 -16.10 -0.38 5.71
C GLU A 640 -16.32 -1.81 6.23
N LEU A 641 -17.30 -2.52 5.67
CA LEU A 641 -17.62 -3.90 6.05
C LEU A 641 -16.45 -4.84 5.77
N ARG A 642 -15.73 -4.66 4.65
CA ARG A 642 -14.50 -5.40 4.37
C ARG A 642 -13.47 -5.26 5.50
N THR A 643 -13.32 -4.06 6.05
CA THR A 643 -12.40 -3.79 7.16
C THR A 643 -12.85 -4.51 8.43
N VAL A 644 -14.14 -4.45 8.77
CA VAL A 644 -14.70 -5.14 9.95
C VAL A 644 -14.58 -6.67 9.82
N LEU A 645 -14.79 -7.22 8.62
CA LEU A 645 -14.66 -8.66 8.37
C LEU A 645 -13.19 -9.11 8.44
N ASN A 646 -12.24 -8.33 7.91
CA ASN A 646 -10.82 -8.62 8.06
C ASN A 646 -10.38 -8.62 9.54
N PHE A 647 -10.85 -7.65 10.32
CA PHE A 647 -10.66 -7.62 11.78
C PHE A 647 -11.20 -8.90 12.44
N LEU A 648 -12.43 -9.30 12.11
CA LEU A 648 -13.05 -10.51 12.63
C LEU A 648 -12.23 -11.76 12.31
N GLN A 649 -11.72 -11.87 11.08
CA GLN A 649 -10.86 -12.99 10.66
C GLN A 649 -9.55 -13.03 11.45
N ALA A 650 -8.90 -11.88 11.66
CA ALA A 650 -7.67 -11.81 12.44
C ALA A 650 -7.88 -12.28 13.89
N VAL A 651 -8.97 -11.83 14.52
CA VAL A 651 -9.34 -12.24 15.89
C VAL A 651 -9.69 -13.74 15.94
N LEU A 652 -10.47 -14.27 14.99
CA LEU A 652 -10.79 -15.69 14.90
C LEU A 652 -9.54 -16.56 14.71
N ALA A 653 -8.64 -16.17 13.79
CA ALA A 653 -7.39 -16.87 13.55
C ALA A 653 -6.52 -16.93 14.82
N ARG A 654 -6.45 -15.83 15.58
CA ARG A 654 -5.70 -15.77 16.83
C ARG A 654 -6.28 -16.68 17.91
N ILE A 655 -7.60 -16.65 18.13
CA ILE A 655 -8.28 -17.52 19.11
C ILE A 655 -8.04 -18.99 18.77
N ARG A 656 -8.15 -19.36 17.50
CA ARG A 656 -7.93 -20.73 17.04
C ARG A 656 -6.48 -21.17 17.18
N SER A 657 -5.52 -20.29 16.89
CA SER A 657 -4.09 -20.56 17.13
C SER A 657 -3.82 -20.82 18.61
N MET A 658 -4.41 -20.04 19.52
CA MET A 658 -4.27 -20.24 20.96
C MET A 658 -4.95 -21.53 21.44
N HIS A 659 -6.11 -21.88 20.88
CA HIS A 659 -6.77 -23.16 21.16
C HIS A 659 -5.89 -24.34 20.72
N GLN A 660 -5.29 -24.28 19.53
CA GLN A 660 -4.38 -25.33 19.05
C GLN A 660 -3.14 -25.47 19.94
N GLN A 661 -2.56 -24.37 20.42
CA GLN A 661 -1.46 -24.38 21.39
C GLN A 661 -1.90 -25.05 22.70
N LEU A 662 -3.07 -24.68 23.23
CA LEU A 662 -3.65 -25.28 24.42
C LEU A 662 -3.83 -26.80 24.27
N CYS A 663 -4.37 -27.26 23.13
CA CYS A 663 -4.52 -28.70 22.85
C CYS A 663 -3.17 -29.44 22.80
N GLN A 664 -2.12 -28.82 22.24
CA GLN A 664 -0.78 -29.40 22.20
C GLN A 664 -0.16 -29.50 23.60
N GLU A 665 -0.37 -28.50 24.46
CA GLU A 665 0.08 -28.50 25.85
C GLU A 665 -0.65 -29.53 26.70
N LEU A 666 -1.98 -29.63 26.56
CA LEU A 666 -2.82 -30.67 27.17
C LEU A 666 -2.37 -32.09 26.80
N GLN A 667 -1.91 -32.31 25.56
CA GLN A 667 -1.41 -33.61 25.12
C GLN A 667 -0.02 -33.96 25.67
N ARG A 668 0.82 -32.96 25.98
CA ARG A 668 2.18 -33.17 26.52
C ARG A 668 2.19 -33.38 28.04
N GLU A 669 1.29 -32.75 28.77
CA GLU A 669 1.36 -32.64 30.24
C GLU A 669 0.24 -33.39 30.96
N ASN A 670 0.05 -34.68 30.64
CA ASN A 670 -0.98 -35.54 31.25
C ASN A 670 -0.77 -35.86 32.76
N GLY A 671 0.21 -35.24 33.45
CA GLY A 671 0.64 -35.65 34.79
C GLY A 671 0.39 -34.67 35.95
N ASP A 672 0.28 -33.35 35.72
CA ASP A 672 0.29 -32.34 36.81
C ASP A 672 -1.07 -31.64 37.02
N LEU A 673 -1.68 -31.86 38.20
CA LEU A 673 -3.01 -31.35 38.58
C LEU A 673 -3.10 -29.80 38.62
N MET A 674 -2.02 -29.12 39.00
CA MET A 674 -1.95 -27.65 39.02
C MET A 674 -2.00 -27.07 37.60
N VAL A 675 -1.30 -27.70 36.65
CA VAL A 675 -1.27 -27.28 35.25
C VAL A 675 -2.64 -27.53 34.60
N GLN A 676 -3.28 -28.69 34.85
CA GLN A 676 -4.64 -28.98 34.38
C GLN A 676 -5.67 -27.93 34.84
N SER A 677 -5.58 -27.46 36.09
CA SER A 677 -6.47 -26.41 36.58
C SER A 677 -6.31 -25.09 35.81
N SER A 678 -5.07 -24.71 35.48
CA SER A 678 -4.74 -23.49 34.72
C SER A 678 -5.12 -23.59 33.23
N LEU A 679 -5.00 -24.77 32.64
CA LEU A 679 -5.43 -25.06 31.27
C LEU A 679 -6.97 -24.99 31.16
N SER A 680 -7.69 -25.52 32.16
CA SER A 680 -9.16 -25.43 32.22
C SER A 680 -9.68 -24.00 32.36
N THR A 681 -8.97 -23.11 33.07
CA THR A 681 -9.32 -21.68 33.14
C THR A 681 -9.11 -20.99 31.80
N THR A 682 -8.04 -21.32 31.09
CA THR A 682 -7.73 -20.76 29.77
C THR A 682 -8.77 -21.17 28.74
N GLU A 683 -9.23 -22.43 28.79
CA GLU A 683 -10.35 -22.92 27.97
C GLU A 683 -11.66 -22.15 28.22
N ARG A 684 -12.00 -21.88 29.49
CA ARG A 684 -13.18 -21.05 29.82
C ARG A 684 -13.07 -19.62 29.30
N HIS A 685 -11.87 -19.02 29.32
CA HIS A 685 -11.66 -17.68 28.78
C HIS A 685 -11.80 -17.66 27.25
N LEU A 686 -11.24 -18.65 26.55
CA LEU A 686 -11.43 -18.83 25.10
C LEU A 686 -12.91 -18.99 24.76
N ALA A 687 -13.64 -19.79 25.54
CA ALA A 687 -15.07 -20.01 25.36
C ALA A 687 -15.90 -18.72 25.54
N ALA A 688 -15.54 -17.87 26.50
CA ALA A 688 -16.20 -16.57 26.71
C ALA A 688 -16.00 -15.62 25.51
N VAL A 689 -14.78 -15.49 25.00
CA VAL A 689 -14.49 -14.68 23.81
C VAL A 689 -15.19 -15.25 22.57
N ALA A 690 -15.18 -16.57 22.38
CA ALA A 690 -15.91 -17.24 21.29
C ALA A 690 -17.42 -16.95 21.37
N SER A 691 -18.02 -17.01 22.56
CA SER A 691 -19.42 -16.65 22.80
C SER A 691 -19.74 -15.21 22.38
N ALA A 692 -18.86 -14.25 22.68
CA ALA A 692 -19.01 -12.86 22.22
C ALA A 692 -18.98 -12.74 20.69
N LEU A 693 -18.10 -13.48 20.00
CA LEU A 693 -18.04 -13.50 18.53
C LEU A 693 -19.34 -14.06 17.91
N TRP A 694 -19.84 -15.18 18.45
CA TRP A 694 -21.13 -15.74 18.05
C TRP A 694 -22.28 -14.75 18.26
N ARG A 695 -22.32 -14.10 19.42
CA ARG A 695 -23.38 -13.15 19.77
C ARG A 695 -23.39 -11.92 18.86
N HIS A 696 -22.23 -11.32 18.62
CA HIS A 696 -22.13 -9.99 18.03
C HIS A 696 -21.95 -9.98 16.51
N PHE A 697 -21.32 -11.01 15.92
CA PHE A 697 -20.99 -11.07 14.50
C PHE A 697 -21.79 -12.12 13.72
N PHE A 698 -21.97 -13.33 14.27
CA PHE A 698 -22.57 -14.44 13.51
C PHE A 698 -24.02 -14.18 13.10
N SER A 699 -24.82 -13.54 13.97
CA SER A 699 -26.22 -13.18 13.65
C SER A 699 -26.33 -12.31 12.39
N PHE A 700 -25.38 -11.38 12.22
CA PHE A 700 -25.28 -10.56 11.02
C PHE A 700 -24.88 -11.39 9.80
N LEU A 701 -23.81 -12.20 9.89
CA LEU A 701 -23.37 -13.07 8.77
C LEU A 701 -24.50 -14.00 8.30
N LYS A 702 -25.25 -14.60 9.24
CA LYS A 702 -26.42 -15.43 8.97
C LYS A 702 -27.52 -14.67 8.23
N SER A 703 -27.74 -13.39 8.54
CA SER A 703 -28.72 -12.54 7.84
C SER A 703 -28.28 -12.16 6.42
N GLN A 704 -26.97 -12.05 6.19
CA GLN A 704 -26.40 -11.58 4.92
C GLN A 704 -26.17 -12.67 3.88
N ARG A 705 -26.45 -13.94 4.20
CA ARG A 705 -26.33 -15.10 3.29
C ARG A 705 -27.03 -14.93 1.94
N MET A 706 -28.04 -14.06 1.91
CA MET A 706 -28.91 -13.78 0.77
C MET A 706 -28.65 -12.44 0.09
N SER A 707 -27.86 -11.58 0.73
CA SER A 707 -27.65 -10.20 0.32
C SER A 707 -26.49 -10.08 -0.68
N GLN A 708 -26.61 -9.15 -1.63
CA GLN A 708 -25.52 -8.79 -2.54
C GLN A 708 -24.65 -7.64 -2.01
N ILE A 709 -25.02 -7.06 -0.86
CA ILE A 709 -24.37 -5.86 -0.30
C ILE A 709 -23.01 -6.20 0.35
N VAL A 710 -22.83 -7.45 0.80
CA VAL A 710 -21.62 -7.89 1.46
C VAL A 710 -20.61 -8.41 0.44
N PRO A 711 -19.32 -8.11 0.60
CA PRO A 711 -18.27 -8.78 -0.16
C PRO A 711 -18.34 -10.29 -0.01
N LEU A 712 -18.75 -10.98 -1.09
CA LEU A 712 -19.08 -12.41 -1.08
C LEU A 712 -17.88 -13.29 -0.68
N SER A 713 -16.66 -12.86 -1.00
CA SER A 713 -15.43 -13.57 -0.62
C SER A 713 -15.18 -13.54 0.89
N GLN A 714 -15.19 -12.36 1.51
CA GLN A 714 -14.99 -12.21 2.95
C GLN A 714 -16.11 -12.85 3.78
N LEU A 715 -17.35 -12.86 3.27
CA LEU A 715 -18.46 -13.58 3.91
C LEU A 715 -18.20 -15.09 3.96
N ALA A 716 -17.73 -15.67 2.87
CA ALA A 716 -17.39 -17.09 2.80
C ALA A 716 -16.25 -17.45 3.76
N ASP A 717 -15.23 -16.61 3.82
CA ASP A 717 -14.04 -16.85 4.66
C ASP A 717 -14.38 -16.75 6.15
N ALA A 718 -15.11 -15.69 6.55
CA ALA A 718 -15.57 -15.54 7.93
C ALA A 718 -16.50 -16.69 8.34
N ALA A 719 -17.39 -17.14 7.45
CA ALA A 719 -18.24 -18.31 7.72
C ALA A 719 -17.42 -19.61 7.87
N ALA A 720 -16.36 -19.78 7.08
CA ALA A 720 -15.44 -20.91 7.20
C ALA A 720 -14.69 -20.87 8.55
N ASP A 721 -14.21 -19.69 8.97
CA ASP A 721 -13.56 -19.51 10.27
C ASP A 721 -14.50 -19.80 11.44
N PHE A 722 -15.77 -19.39 11.37
CA PHE A 722 -16.79 -19.78 12.35
C PHE A 722 -17.09 -21.28 12.34
N THR A 723 -17.03 -21.94 11.17
CA THR A 723 -17.20 -23.39 11.07
C THR A 723 -16.05 -24.12 11.76
N LEU A 724 -14.84 -23.59 11.62
CA LEU A 724 -13.67 -24.11 12.30
C LEU A 724 -13.70 -23.81 13.81
N LEU A 725 -14.17 -22.62 14.22
CA LEU A 725 -14.41 -22.31 15.64
C LEU A 725 -15.46 -23.26 16.25
N ALA A 726 -16.51 -23.62 15.51
CA ALA A 726 -17.49 -24.61 15.95
C ALA A 726 -16.93 -26.04 16.07
N MET A 727 -15.87 -26.36 15.33
CA MET A 727 -15.13 -27.61 15.47
C MET A 727 -14.21 -27.57 16.70
N ASP A 728 -13.49 -26.46 16.88
CA ASP A 728 -12.54 -26.25 17.97
C ASP A 728 -13.26 -26.15 19.33
N LEU A 729 -14.34 -25.36 19.44
CA LEU A 729 -15.10 -25.08 20.66
C LEU A 729 -16.61 -25.28 20.47
N PRO A 730 -17.09 -26.52 20.30
CA PRO A 730 -18.48 -26.81 19.93
C PRO A 730 -19.52 -26.37 20.97
N SER A 731 -19.16 -26.32 22.26
CA SER A 731 -20.03 -25.89 23.36
C SER A 731 -20.39 -24.40 23.32
N THR A 732 -19.61 -23.59 22.60
CA THR A 732 -19.82 -22.13 22.50
C THR A 732 -20.82 -21.75 21.43
N ALA A 733 -21.14 -22.67 20.52
CA ALA A 733 -22.02 -22.39 19.40
C ALA A 733 -23.46 -22.09 19.88
N PRO A 734 -24.16 -21.15 19.21
CA PRO A 734 -25.55 -20.81 19.52
C PRO A 734 -26.48 -22.02 19.59
N SER A 735 -27.54 -21.92 20.41
CA SER A 735 -28.51 -23.02 20.60
C SER A 735 -29.21 -23.43 19.30
N ASP A 736 -29.33 -22.52 18.33
CA ASP A 736 -29.88 -22.78 17.00
C ASP A 736 -28.96 -23.62 16.09
N LEU A 737 -27.70 -23.86 16.47
CA LEU A 737 -26.77 -24.73 15.74
C LEU A 737 -26.54 -26.08 16.42
N GLN A 738 -26.90 -26.22 17.70
CA GLN A 738 -26.78 -27.45 18.47
C GLN A 738 -27.79 -28.51 17.99
N PRO A 739 -27.51 -29.83 18.12
CA PRO A 739 -26.35 -30.46 18.78
C PRO A 739 -25.12 -30.67 17.89
N GLN A 740 -25.21 -30.41 16.58
CA GLN A 740 -24.11 -30.62 15.62
C GLN A 740 -23.73 -29.30 14.93
N PRO A 741 -22.98 -28.40 15.60
CA PRO A 741 -22.77 -27.05 15.11
C PRO A 741 -21.97 -27.00 13.79
N VAL A 742 -21.01 -27.90 13.59
CA VAL A 742 -20.24 -28.01 12.32
C VAL A 742 -21.16 -28.38 11.15
N THR A 743 -21.99 -29.41 11.29
CA THR A 743 -22.94 -29.84 10.25
C THR A 743 -23.95 -28.73 9.94
N SER A 744 -24.50 -28.09 10.98
CA SER A 744 -25.44 -26.97 10.84
C SER A 744 -24.80 -25.78 10.10
N MET A 745 -23.54 -25.44 10.38
CA MET A 745 -22.82 -24.38 9.67
C MET A 745 -22.64 -24.68 8.19
N ILE A 746 -22.23 -25.91 7.85
CA ILE A 746 -22.04 -26.32 6.46
C ILE A 746 -23.37 -26.36 5.71
N GLN A 747 -24.46 -26.76 6.37
CA GLN A 747 -25.80 -26.62 5.81
C GLN A 747 -26.13 -25.14 5.52
N LEU A 748 -25.90 -24.25 6.49
CA LEU A 748 -26.26 -22.83 6.38
C LEU A 748 -25.44 -22.03 5.37
N PHE A 749 -24.21 -22.43 5.05
CA PHE A 749 -23.27 -21.68 4.17
C PHE A 749 -22.81 -22.43 2.92
N GLY A 750 -22.90 -23.76 2.90
CA GLY A 750 -22.43 -24.61 1.80
C GLY A 750 -23.54 -25.34 1.06
N TRP A 751 -24.39 -26.09 1.77
CA TRP A 751 -25.35 -27.01 1.12
C TRP A 751 -26.76 -26.42 0.89
N ASP A 752 -27.07 -25.26 1.48
CA ASP A 752 -28.36 -24.61 1.27
C ASP A 752 -28.45 -23.96 -0.13
N ASP A 753 -29.51 -24.34 -0.85
CA ASP A 753 -29.85 -23.89 -2.20
C ASP A 753 -30.13 -22.38 -2.30
N ILE A 754 -30.35 -21.69 -1.19
CA ILE A 754 -30.76 -20.28 -1.23
C ILE A 754 -29.53 -19.35 -1.41
N ILE A 755 -28.33 -19.78 -1.01
CA ILE A 755 -27.10 -18.96 -0.94
C ILE A 755 -26.50 -18.66 -2.31
N TRP A 756 -25.81 -17.52 -2.47
CA TRP A 756 -25.06 -17.21 -3.70
C TRP A 756 -23.97 -18.26 -4.04
N PRO A 757 -23.91 -18.77 -5.29
CA PRO A 757 -22.92 -19.76 -5.73
C PRO A 757 -21.46 -19.40 -5.49
N GLN A 758 -21.11 -18.11 -5.54
CA GLN A 758 -19.75 -17.61 -5.28
C GLN A 758 -19.33 -17.81 -3.83
N VAL A 759 -20.24 -17.56 -2.88
CA VAL A 759 -20.00 -17.81 -1.45
C VAL A 759 -19.80 -19.30 -1.23
N VAL A 760 -20.68 -20.13 -1.81
CA VAL A 760 -20.62 -21.59 -1.69
C VAL A 760 -19.30 -22.15 -2.24
N ALA A 761 -18.88 -21.69 -3.43
CA ALA A 761 -17.66 -22.18 -4.06
C ALA A 761 -16.41 -21.93 -3.19
N ARG A 762 -16.30 -20.70 -2.64
CA ARG A 762 -15.18 -20.33 -1.77
C ARG A 762 -15.26 -20.98 -0.39
N TYR A 763 -16.44 -20.99 0.24
CA TYR A 763 -16.66 -21.62 1.54
C TYR A 763 -16.35 -23.12 1.51
N LEU A 764 -16.87 -23.83 0.51
CA LEU A 764 -16.60 -25.27 0.36
C LEU A 764 -15.14 -25.56 0.02
N SER A 765 -14.44 -24.65 -0.65
CA SER A 765 -12.99 -24.78 -0.87
C SER A 765 -12.22 -24.73 0.45
N HIS A 766 -12.52 -23.76 1.33
CA HIS A 766 -11.92 -23.70 2.67
C HIS A 766 -12.25 -24.93 3.53
N PHE A 767 -13.49 -25.41 3.45
CA PHE A 767 -13.93 -26.62 4.11
C PHE A 767 -13.13 -27.85 3.64
N LEU A 768 -13.02 -28.07 2.33
CA LEU A 768 -12.34 -29.25 1.76
C LEU A 768 -10.81 -29.20 1.90
N GLN A 769 -10.20 -28.01 2.01
CA GLN A 769 -8.78 -27.85 2.30
C GLN A 769 -8.41 -28.33 3.71
N ASN A 770 -9.36 -28.33 4.65
CA ASN A 770 -9.13 -28.76 6.02
C ASN A 770 -9.43 -30.26 6.20
N SER A 771 -8.37 -31.08 6.29
CA SER A 771 -8.50 -32.54 6.44
C SER A 771 -9.25 -32.95 7.71
N MET A 772 -9.06 -32.23 8.81
CA MET A 772 -9.70 -32.54 10.10
C MET A 772 -11.24 -32.41 10.00
N LEU A 773 -11.74 -31.38 9.31
CA LEU A 773 -13.19 -31.22 9.10
C LEU A 773 -13.78 -32.40 8.30
N CYS A 774 -13.05 -32.89 7.29
CA CYS A 774 -13.47 -34.04 6.49
C CYS A 774 -13.48 -35.34 7.33
N GLU A 775 -12.51 -35.51 8.23
CA GLU A 775 -12.43 -36.65 9.15
C GLU A 775 -13.57 -36.63 10.18
N VAL A 776 -13.82 -35.49 10.82
CA VAL A 776 -14.89 -35.32 11.82
C VAL A 776 -16.26 -35.68 11.23
N LEU A 777 -16.54 -35.26 9.99
CA LEU A 777 -17.81 -35.58 9.31
C LEU A 777 -17.89 -37.03 8.83
N SER A 778 -16.75 -37.65 8.50
CA SER A 778 -16.70 -39.07 8.17
C SER A 778 -16.98 -39.94 9.41
N CYS A 779 -16.57 -39.48 10.60
CA CYS A 779 -16.81 -40.15 11.87
C CYS A 779 -18.21 -39.88 12.47
N SER A 780 -18.81 -38.72 12.21
CA SER A 780 -20.09 -38.31 12.82
C SER A 780 -21.35 -38.98 12.24
N GLY A 781 -21.18 -39.90 11.29
CA GLY A 781 -22.30 -40.59 10.64
C GLY A 781 -23.02 -39.74 9.57
N CYS A 782 -22.43 -38.64 9.10
CA CYS A 782 -22.96 -37.85 7.99
C CYS A 782 -22.69 -38.56 6.65
N VAL A 783 -23.42 -39.65 6.38
CA VAL A 783 -23.21 -40.58 5.25
C VAL A 783 -23.32 -39.90 3.85
N SER A 784 -23.79 -38.65 3.78
CA SER A 784 -24.03 -37.93 2.52
C SER A 784 -23.21 -36.65 2.31
N PHE A 785 -22.30 -36.25 3.20
CA PHE A 785 -21.64 -34.95 3.07
C PHE A 785 -20.89 -34.78 1.73
N GLN A 786 -20.25 -35.85 1.23
CA GLN A 786 -19.57 -35.85 -0.07
C GLN A 786 -20.57 -35.67 -1.21
N ALA A 787 -21.71 -36.36 -1.17
CA ALA A 787 -22.78 -36.20 -2.17
C ALA A 787 -23.43 -34.82 -2.13
N LEU A 788 -23.63 -34.24 -0.95
CA LEU A 788 -24.14 -32.87 -0.78
C LEU A 788 -23.13 -31.82 -1.29
N THR A 789 -21.84 -32.08 -1.12
CA THR A 789 -20.77 -31.23 -1.65
C THR A 789 -20.71 -31.32 -3.18
N VAL A 790 -20.84 -32.53 -3.75
CA VAL A 790 -20.98 -32.74 -5.21
C VAL A 790 -22.21 -32.02 -5.76
N ARG A 791 -23.36 -32.13 -5.08
CA ARG A 791 -24.58 -31.40 -5.46
C ARG A 791 -24.38 -29.90 -5.49
N SER A 792 -23.75 -29.36 -4.45
CA SER A 792 -23.46 -27.92 -4.33
C SER A 792 -22.49 -27.45 -5.42
N TRP A 793 -21.48 -28.26 -5.77
CA TRP A 793 -20.57 -28.00 -6.87
C TRP A 793 -21.28 -28.00 -8.24
N ILE A 794 -22.11 -29.00 -8.53
CA ILE A 794 -22.92 -29.06 -9.76
C ILE A 794 -23.78 -27.80 -9.86
N ARG A 795 -24.44 -27.42 -8.76
CA ARG A 795 -25.23 -26.19 -8.68
C ARG A 795 -24.37 -24.96 -8.99
N CYS A 796 -23.19 -24.83 -8.40
CA CYS A 796 -22.29 -23.70 -8.63
C CYS A 796 -21.91 -23.56 -10.10
N ILE A 797 -21.54 -24.67 -10.76
CA ILE A 797 -21.25 -24.67 -12.20
C ILE A 797 -22.49 -24.24 -12.98
N LEU A 798 -23.64 -24.86 -12.74
CA LEU A 798 -24.86 -24.54 -13.49
C LEU A 798 -25.28 -23.08 -13.32
N GLN A 799 -25.05 -22.47 -12.16
CA GLN A 799 -25.46 -21.10 -11.84
C GLN A 799 -24.37 -20.04 -12.08
N MET A 800 -23.29 -20.36 -12.81
CA MET A 800 -22.14 -19.47 -12.94
C MET A 800 -22.42 -18.12 -13.61
N TYR A 801 -23.50 -18.01 -14.39
CA TYR A 801 -23.92 -16.78 -15.08
C TYR A 801 -25.11 -16.07 -14.42
N VAL A 802 -25.54 -16.45 -13.20
CA VAL A 802 -26.76 -15.88 -12.57
C VAL A 802 -26.62 -14.38 -12.28
N LYS A 803 -25.43 -13.88 -11.89
CA LYS A 803 -25.19 -12.46 -11.58
C LYS A 803 -25.47 -11.54 -12.77
N ASN A 804 -25.18 -12.00 -13.99
CA ASN A 804 -25.36 -11.25 -15.24
C ASN A 804 -26.84 -11.06 -15.63
N LEU A 805 -27.79 -11.68 -14.93
CA LEU A 805 -29.23 -11.48 -15.15
C LEU A 805 -29.75 -10.18 -14.51
N HIS A 806 -28.97 -9.56 -13.62
CA HIS A 806 -29.37 -8.38 -12.84
C HIS A 806 -28.81 -7.05 -13.35
N VAL A 807 -27.88 -7.05 -14.32
CA VAL A 807 -27.33 -5.84 -14.95
C VAL A 807 -28.24 -5.39 -16.12
N PRO A 808 -28.60 -4.11 -16.26
CA PRO A 808 -29.39 -3.63 -17.40
C PRO A 808 -28.62 -3.77 -18.73
N ASP A 809 -29.33 -4.19 -19.79
CA ASP A 809 -28.79 -4.54 -21.12
C ASP A 809 -28.12 -3.38 -21.90
N ASP A 810 -28.09 -2.14 -21.37
CA ASP A 810 -27.66 -0.95 -22.12
C ASP A 810 -26.12 -0.72 -22.16
N SER A 811 -25.29 -1.63 -21.60
CA SER A 811 -23.86 -1.35 -21.40
C SER A 811 -22.85 -2.33 -22.01
N PHE A 812 -23.26 -3.35 -22.78
CA PHE A 812 -22.28 -4.29 -23.37
C PHE A 812 -22.50 -4.55 -24.86
N ILE A 813 -21.78 -3.78 -25.66
CA ILE A 813 -21.35 -4.15 -27.01
C ILE A 813 -20.23 -5.20 -26.85
N ASP A 814 -20.42 -6.39 -27.43
CA ASP A 814 -19.40 -7.40 -27.76
C ASP A 814 -18.39 -7.83 -26.66
N ILE A 815 -18.88 -8.21 -25.47
CA ILE A 815 -18.04 -8.98 -24.52
C ILE A 815 -18.16 -10.48 -24.79
N ASN A 816 -17.01 -11.12 -25.00
CA ASN A 816 -16.87 -12.56 -25.17
C ASN A 816 -17.52 -13.29 -23.97
N PRO A 817 -18.41 -14.30 -24.14
CA PRO A 817 -19.14 -14.94 -23.05
C PRO A 817 -18.24 -15.55 -21.95
N GLU A 818 -16.96 -15.81 -22.24
CA GLU A 818 -15.95 -16.27 -21.27
C GLU A 818 -15.39 -15.13 -20.38
N GLN A 819 -15.43 -13.87 -20.84
CA GLN A 819 -15.07 -12.68 -20.04
C GLN A 819 -16.21 -12.18 -19.16
N ALA A 820 -17.43 -12.72 -19.35
CA ALA A 820 -18.62 -12.33 -18.59
C ALA A 820 -18.69 -12.98 -17.19
N VAL A 821 -17.85 -13.99 -16.90
CA VAL A 821 -17.74 -14.55 -15.55
C VAL A 821 -16.63 -13.79 -14.82
N GLU A 822 -16.88 -13.36 -13.58
CA GLU A 822 -15.84 -12.76 -12.74
C GLU A 822 -14.65 -13.71 -12.63
N LYS A 823 -13.46 -13.20 -12.95
CA LYS A 823 -12.19 -13.94 -12.90
C LYS A 823 -12.02 -14.67 -11.56
N ASP A 824 -12.27 -13.95 -10.47
CA ASP A 824 -12.19 -14.45 -9.09
C ASP A 824 -13.14 -15.63 -8.84
N TYR A 825 -14.33 -15.64 -9.45
CA TYR A 825 -15.28 -16.73 -9.28
C TYR A 825 -14.86 -17.97 -10.08
N MET A 826 -14.31 -17.81 -11.28
CA MET A 826 -13.75 -18.93 -12.04
C MET A 826 -12.56 -19.57 -11.33
N GLU A 827 -11.68 -18.78 -10.73
CA GLU A 827 -10.56 -19.29 -9.91
C GLU A 827 -11.06 -20.08 -8.70
N GLN A 828 -12.05 -19.55 -7.97
CA GLN A 828 -12.67 -20.25 -6.83
C GLN A 828 -13.34 -21.57 -7.24
N LEU A 829 -14.04 -21.59 -8.37
CA LEU A 829 -14.72 -22.79 -8.87
C LEU A 829 -13.72 -23.84 -9.37
N THR A 830 -12.59 -23.40 -9.94
CA THR A 830 -11.48 -24.26 -10.35
C THR A 830 -10.84 -24.92 -9.14
N GLU A 831 -10.57 -24.15 -8.08
CA GLU A 831 -10.04 -24.69 -6.83
C GLU A 831 -11.01 -25.67 -6.14
N LEU A 832 -12.32 -25.33 -6.08
CA LEU A 832 -13.34 -26.25 -5.59
C LEU A 832 -13.35 -27.56 -6.39
N THR A 833 -13.26 -27.47 -7.72
CA THR A 833 -13.22 -28.63 -8.61
C THR A 833 -11.99 -29.51 -8.32
N ARG A 834 -10.81 -28.91 -8.17
CA ARG A 834 -9.58 -29.61 -7.83
C ARG A 834 -9.69 -30.34 -6.48
N LEU A 835 -10.23 -29.69 -5.46
CA LEU A 835 -10.43 -30.27 -4.13
C LEU A 835 -11.49 -31.36 -4.12
N LEU A 836 -12.59 -31.19 -4.84
CA LEU A 836 -13.68 -32.17 -4.94
C LEU A 836 -13.20 -33.47 -5.57
N PHE A 837 -12.33 -33.42 -6.57
CA PHE A 837 -11.74 -34.62 -7.19
C PHE A 837 -10.82 -35.39 -6.24
N ASN A 838 -10.41 -34.79 -5.11
CA ASN A 838 -9.66 -35.48 -4.07
C ASN A 838 -10.52 -36.30 -3.11
N LEU A 839 -11.84 -36.08 -3.08
CA LEU A 839 -12.78 -36.82 -2.24
C LEU A 839 -12.78 -38.31 -2.60
N SER A 840 -12.86 -39.16 -1.57
CA SER A 840 -12.83 -40.62 -1.75
C SER A 840 -13.99 -41.14 -2.59
N GLU A 841 -15.18 -40.57 -2.45
CA GLU A 841 -16.37 -40.95 -3.22
C GLU A 841 -16.21 -40.64 -4.72
N VAL A 842 -15.63 -39.48 -5.06
CA VAL A 842 -15.36 -39.07 -6.46
C VAL A 842 -14.25 -39.92 -7.05
N LYS A 843 -13.15 -40.14 -6.31
CA LYS A 843 -12.05 -41.04 -6.73
C LYS A 843 -12.55 -42.45 -7.03
N ASN A 844 -13.47 -42.97 -6.21
CA ASN A 844 -14.06 -44.29 -6.38
C ASN A 844 -14.95 -44.40 -7.64
N ILE A 845 -15.60 -43.31 -8.08
CA ILE A 845 -16.37 -43.29 -9.33
C ILE A 845 -15.42 -43.37 -10.53
N PHE A 846 -14.36 -42.57 -10.54
CA PHE A 846 -13.38 -42.57 -11.63
C PHE A 846 -12.57 -43.87 -11.70
N SER A 847 -12.23 -44.49 -10.57
CA SER A 847 -11.53 -45.79 -10.57
C SER A 847 -12.39 -46.92 -11.16
N LYS A 848 -13.71 -46.91 -10.90
CA LYS A 848 -14.65 -47.92 -11.40
C LYS A 848 -15.03 -47.72 -12.87
N SER A 849 -14.90 -46.50 -13.41
CA SER A 849 -15.23 -46.19 -14.80
C SER A 849 -14.13 -46.55 -15.80
N GLN A 850 -12.91 -46.88 -15.35
CA GLN A 850 -11.72 -47.15 -16.19
C GLN A 850 -11.35 -46.01 -17.16
N VAL A 851 -11.86 -44.80 -16.93
CA VAL A 851 -11.46 -43.61 -17.69
C VAL A 851 -10.07 -43.21 -17.20
N GLU A 852 -9.06 -43.22 -18.08
CA GLU A 852 -7.70 -42.78 -17.76
C GLU A 852 -7.73 -41.48 -16.95
N TYR A 853 -6.99 -41.47 -15.83
CA TYR A 853 -6.79 -40.32 -14.96
C TYR A 853 -5.93 -39.28 -15.70
N LEU A 854 -6.51 -38.65 -16.72
CA LEU A 854 -5.95 -37.46 -17.36
C LEU A 854 -5.84 -36.34 -16.32
N PRO A 855 -4.93 -35.36 -16.51
CA PRO A 855 -4.79 -34.22 -15.61
C PRO A 855 -6.16 -33.61 -15.32
N ILE A 856 -6.41 -33.29 -14.04
CA ILE A 856 -7.66 -32.66 -13.58
C ILE A 856 -7.95 -31.50 -14.55
N PRO A 857 -9.10 -31.50 -15.26
CA PRO A 857 -9.40 -30.42 -16.19
C PRO A 857 -9.42 -29.10 -15.44
N GLU A 858 -8.60 -28.13 -15.86
CA GLU A 858 -8.60 -26.78 -15.28
C GLU A 858 -9.97 -26.09 -15.46
N ASP A 859 -10.76 -26.49 -16.46
CA ASP A 859 -12.10 -25.97 -16.71
C ASP A 859 -13.18 -26.75 -15.93
N PRO A 860 -13.87 -26.13 -14.96
CA PRO A 860 -14.95 -26.76 -14.20
C PRO A 860 -16.07 -27.33 -15.07
N LYS A 861 -16.38 -26.71 -16.21
CA LYS A 861 -17.41 -27.20 -17.15
C LYS A 861 -17.00 -28.55 -17.72
N LYS A 862 -15.75 -28.69 -18.16
CA LYS A 862 -15.21 -29.95 -18.71
C LYS A 862 -15.13 -31.03 -17.62
N ALA A 863 -14.75 -30.65 -16.40
CA ALA A 863 -14.73 -31.56 -15.25
C ALA A 863 -16.12 -32.13 -14.94
N LEU A 864 -17.18 -31.31 -15.00
CA LEU A 864 -18.56 -31.77 -14.83
C LEU A 864 -19.00 -32.76 -15.90
N VAL A 865 -18.65 -32.51 -17.17
CA VAL A 865 -18.92 -33.44 -18.27
C VAL A 865 -18.29 -34.80 -18.01
N ARG A 866 -17.00 -34.82 -17.63
CA ARG A 866 -16.28 -36.06 -17.29
C ARG A 866 -16.89 -36.78 -16.10
N PHE A 867 -17.34 -36.03 -15.09
CA PHE A 867 -18.02 -36.61 -13.94
C PHE A 867 -19.35 -37.28 -14.34
N PHE A 868 -20.19 -36.64 -15.15
CA PHE A 868 -21.43 -37.24 -15.66
C PHE A 868 -21.16 -38.51 -16.49
N GLU A 869 -20.16 -38.49 -17.36
CA GLU A 869 -19.74 -39.66 -18.13
C GLU A 869 -19.27 -40.80 -17.22
N ALA A 870 -18.39 -40.51 -16.25
CA ALA A 870 -17.86 -41.50 -15.32
C ALA A 870 -18.96 -42.16 -14.47
N VAL A 871 -19.95 -41.38 -14.02
CA VAL A 871 -21.13 -41.90 -13.30
C VAL A 871 -21.94 -42.86 -14.19
N GLY A 872 -22.21 -42.47 -15.44
CA GLY A 872 -22.94 -43.29 -16.40
C GLY A 872 -22.24 -44.61 -16.72
N ILE A 873 -20.93 -44.56 -16.99
CA ILE A 873 -20.09 -45.74 -17.26
C ILE A 873 -20.03 -46.65 -16.03
N THR A 874 -19.81 -46.07 -14.84
CA THR A 874 -19.78 -46.84 -13.58
C THR A 874 -21.08 -47.62 -13.41
N TYR A 875 -22.24 -47.00 -13.62
CA TYR A 875 -23.53 -47.69 -13.57
C TYR A 875 -23.64 -48.82 -14.61
N GLY A 876 -23.17 -48.58 -15.84
CA GLY A 876 -23.12 -49.58 -16.92
C GLY A 876 -22.28 -50.81 -16.57
N ASN A 877 -21.18 -50.60 -15.84
CA ASN A 877 -20.24 -51.65 -15.42
C ASN A 877 -20.72 -52.48 -14.21
N LEU A 878 -21.71 -51.99 -13.45
CA LEU A 878 -22.25 -52.72 -12.29
C LEU A 878 -23.01 -53.98 -12.76
N GLN A 879 -22.86 -55.08 -12.03
CA GLN A 879 -23.54 -56.34 -12.33
C GLN A 879 -24.73 -56.63 -11.40
N THR A 880 -24.61 -56.33 -10.11
CA THR A 880 -25.68 -56.66 -9.14
C THR A 880 -26.82 -55.66 -9.15
N PHE A 881 -28.06 -56.14 -8.95
CA PHE A 881 -29.25 -55.28 -8.90
C PHE A 881 -29.24 -54.33 -7.69
N SER A 882 -28.75 -54.80 -6.54
CA SER A 882 -28.62 -53.99 -5.32
C SER A 882 -27.70 -52.80 -5.55
N ASP A 883 -26.51 -53.03 -6.11
CA ASP A 883 -25.53 -51.97 -6.39
C ASP A 883 -26.08 -50.99 -7.44
N LYS A 884 -26.77 -51.48 -8.47
CA LYS A 884 -27.45 -50.62 -9.46
C LYS A 884 -28.50 -49.72 -8.81
N SER A 885 -29.35 -50.27 -7.94
CA SER A 885 -30.40 -49.49 -7.25
C SER A 885 -29.80 -48.45 -6.29
N ALA A 886 -28.74 -48.82 -5.56
CA ALA A 886 -27.99 -47.91 -4.70
C ALA A 886 -27.34 -46.79 -5.53
N MET A 887 -26.70 -47.13 -6.64
CA MET A 887 -26.07 -46.17 -7.55
C MET A 887 -27.07 -45.20 -8.17
N VAL A 888 -28.28 -45.65 -8.54
CA VAL A 888 -29.36 -44.76 -9.02
C VAL A 888 -29.76 -43.77 -7.93
N THR A 889 -29.94 -44.24 -6.70
CA THR A 889 -30.33 -43.39 -5.56
C THR A 889 -29.25 -42.36 -5.27
N LYS A 890 -27.98 -42.77 -5.27
CA LYS A 890 -26.81 -41.91 -5.08
C LYS A 890 -26.63 -40.90 -6.23
N SER A 891 -26.86 -41.31 -7.48
CA SER A 891 -26.80 -40.43 -8.65
C SER A 891 -27.86 -39.33 -8.58
N LEU A 892 -29.07 -39.67 -8.16
CA LEU A 892 -30.12 -38.68 -7.92
C LEU A 892 -29.78 -37.76 -6.72
N GLU A 893 -29.08 -38.29 -5.72
CA GLU A 893 -28.56 -37.49 -4.61
C GLU A 893 -27.53 -36.44 -5.10
N TYR A 894 -26.63 -36.79 -6.04
CA TYR A 894 -25.71 -35.81 -6.65
C TYR A 894 -26.45 -34.69 -7.37
N LEU A 895 -27.52 -34.98 -8.11
CA LEU A 895 -28.23 -33.95 -8.87
C LEU A 895 -29.07 -33.03 -7.99
N GLY A 896 -29.64 -33.54 -6.90
CA GLY A 896 -30.58 -32.77 -6.07
C GLY A 896 -31.76 -32.25 -6.90
N GLU A 897 -32.21 -31.02 -6.61
CA GLU A 897 -33.27 -30.35 -7.37
C GLU A 897 -32.72 -29.63 -8.61
N ILE A 898 -32.07 -30.35 -9.53
CA ILE A 898 -31.37 -29.76 -10.68
C ILE A 898 -32.20 -28.79 -11.54
N LEU A 899 -33.51 -29.03 -11.62
CA LEU A 899 -34.45 -28.16 -12.34
C LEU A 899 -34.60 -26.77 -11.69
N LYS A 900 -34.46 -26.68 -10.37
CA LYS A 900 -34.42 -25.40 -9.63
C LYS A 900 -33.16 -24.62 -9.98
N TYR A 901 -32.04 -25.31 -10.22
CA TYR A 901 -30.76 -24.68 -10.51
C TYR A 901 -30.72 -24.02 -11.88
N ILE A 902 -31.39 -24.61 -12.87
CA ILE A 902 -31.45 -24.10 -14.25
C ILE A 902 -32.59 -23.10 -14.51
N LYS A 903 -33.63 -23.10 -13.66
CA LYS A 903 -34.81 -22.23 -13.77
C LYS A 903 -34.49 -20.73 -13.97
N PRO A 904 -33.46 -20.13 -13.32
CA PRO A 904 -33.13 -18.71 -13.51
C PRO A 904 -32.88 -18.31 -14.98
N TYR A 905 -32.35 -19.22 -15.80
CA TYR A 905 -32.05 -18.96 -17.21
C TYR A 905 -33.25 -19.15 -18.15
N LEU A 906 -34.33 -19.77 -17.66
CA LEU A 906 -35.56 -20.03 -18.42
C LEU A 906 -36.61 -18.92 -18.25
N GLY A 907 -36.26 -17.82 -17.55
CA GLY A 907 -37.12 -16.66 -17.30
C GLY A 907 -37.17 -15.65 -18.46
N LYS A 908 -37.74 -14.47 -18.21
CA LYS A 908 -37.88 -13.40 -19.23
C LYS A 908 -36.56 -12.71 -19.59
N LYS A 909 -35.62 -12.62 -18.64
CA LYS A 909 -34.25 -12.11 -18.87
C LYS A 909 -33.35 -13.31 -19.14
N VAL A 910 -32.74 -13.37 -20.32
CA VAL A 910 -32.05 -14.58 -20.79
C VAL A 910 -30.57 -14.30 -21.04
N SER A 911 -29.70 -14.88 -20.23
CA SER A 911 -28.27 -14.93 -20.51
C SER A 911 -28.01 -15.99 -21.59
N SER A 912 -27.48 -15.57 -22.75
CA SER A 912 -27.12 -16.49 -23.85
C SER A 912 -26.13 -17.57 -23.39
N ALA A 913 -25.10 -17.20 -22.62
CA ALA A 913 -24.10 -18.12 -22.08
C ALA A 913 -24.68 -19.10 -21.05
N GLY A 914 -25.51 -18.61 -20.12
CA GLY A 914 -26.20 -19.46 -19.12
C GLY A 914 -27.17 -20.45 -19.76
N LEU A 915 -27.86 -20.03 -20.81
CA LEU A 915 -28.76 -20.88 -21.58
C LEU A 915 -27.98 -21.97 -22.33
N GLN A 916 -26.90 -21.61 -23.03
CA GLN A 916 -26.05 -22.58 -23.72
C GLN A 916 -25.45 -23.60 -22.74
N LEU A 917 -24.99 -23.15 -21.56
CA LEU A 917 -24.51 -24.03 -20.50
C LEU A 917 -25.59 -25.00 -20.03
N THR A 918 -26.78 -24.50 -19.70
CA THR A 918 -27.92 -25.31 -19.26
C THR A 918 -28.27 -26.40 -20.26
N TYR A 919 -28.49 -26.02 -21.52
CA TYR A 919 -28.89 -26.96 -22.56
C TYR A 919 -27.80 -28.00 -22.85
N THR A 920 -26.53 -27.57 -22.88
CA THR A 920 -25.38 -28.47 -23.11
C THR A 920 -25.22 -29.46 -21.96
N MET A 921 -25.20 -29.00 -20.70
CA MET A 921 -24.99 -29.85 -19.53
C MET A 921 -26.14 -30.84 -19.34
N MET A 922 -27.39 -30.40 -19.52
CA MET A 922 -28.54 -31.30 -19.44
C MET A 922 -28.57 -32.30 -20.61
N GLY A 923 -28.14 -31.90 -21.82
CA GLY A 923 -28.02 -32.81 -22.96
C GLY A 923 -26.97 -33.90 -22.73
N ILE A 924 -25.81 -33.51 -22.19
CA ILE A 924 -24.75 -34.45 -21.78
C ILE A 924 -25.26 -35.39 -20.69
N LEU A 925 -25.96 -34.86 -19.68
CA LEU A 925 -26.57 -35.68 -18.62
C LEU A 925 -27.54 -36.72 -19.20
N VAL A 926 -28.48 -36.31 -20.06
CA VAL A 926 -29.46 -37.21 -20.70
C VAL A 926 -28.77 -38.30 -21.52
N LYS A 927 -27.69 -37.96 -22.24
CA LYS A 927 -26.90 -38.93 -23.01
C LYS A 927 -26.14 -39.90 -22.11
N SER A 928 -25.31 -39.38 -21.21
CA SER A 928 -24.39 -40.17 -20.39
C SER A 928 -25.13 -41.02 -19.35
N TRP A 929 -26.26 -40.54 -18.83
CA TRP A 929 -27.07 -41.24 -17.82
C TRP A 929 -28.27 -41.96 -18.43
N ALA A 930 -28.29 -42.22 -19.74
CA ALA A 930 -29.43 -42.87 -20.41
C ALA A 930 -29.82 -44.22 -19.74
N LEU A 931 -28.84 -45.04 -19.35
CA LEU A 931 -29.10 -46.31 -18.65
C LEU A 931 -29.69 -46.10 -17.25
N ILE A 932 -29.32 -45.02 -16.56
CA ILE A 932 -29.88 -44.65 -15.25
C ILE A 932 -31.33 -44.15 -15.44
N PHE A 933 -31.58 -43.30 -16.45
CA PHE A 933 -32.90 -42.76 -16.76
C PHE A 933 -33.90 -43.81 -17.27
N ALA A 934 -33.43 -44.96 -17.75
CA ALA A 934 -34.29 -46.10 -18.07
C ALA A 934 -34.92 -46.74 -16.81
N THR A 935 -34.42 -46.44 -15.61
CA THR A 935 -35.01 -46.91 -14.35
C THR A 935 -36.20 -46.06 -13.91
N SER A 936 -37.21 -46.69 -13.31
CA SER A 936 -38.44 -46.01 -12.86
C SER A 936 -38.20 -44.86 -11.86
N LYS A 937 -37.14 -44.93 -11.04
CA LYS A 937 -36.76 -43.88 -10.09
C LYS A 937 -36.28 -42.61 -10.79
N ALA A 938 -35.43 -42.73 -11.80
CA ALA A 938 -34.83 -41.59 -12.49
C ALA A 938 -35.65 -41.11 -13.70
N GLN A 939 -36.50 -41.96 -14.28
CA GLN A 939 -37.31 -41.63 -15.46
C GLN A 939 -38.22 -40.40 -15.26
N LYS A 940 -38.73 -40.19 -14.03
CA LYS A 940 -39.52 -39.00 -13.68
C LYS A 940 -38.72 -37.70 -13.89
N LEU A 941 -37.42 -37.71 -13.59
CA LEU A 941 -36.55 -36.56 -13.80
C LEU A 941 -36.32 -36.31 -15.29
N LEU A 942 -36.12 -37.38 -16.09
CA LEU A 942 -36.00 -37.27 -17.55
C LEU A 942 -37.23 -36.58 -18.16
N PHE A 943 -38.44 -37.00 -17.79
CA PHE A 943 -39.67 -36.37 -18.31
C PHE A 943 -39.72 -34.87 -17.98
N ARG A 944 -39.41 -34.49 -16.74
CA ARG A 944 -39.37 -33.08 -16.35
C ARG A 944 -38.29 -32.28 -17.10
N ILE A 945 -37.13 -32.88 -17.39
CA ILE A 945 -36.09 -32.23 -18.22
C ILE A 945 -36.63 -31.98 -19.64
N ILE A 946 -37.29 -32.98 -20.24
CA ILE A 946 -37.89 -32.87 -21.59
C ILE A 946 -38.95 -31.77 -21.60
N ASP A 947 -39.88 -31.78 -20.64
CA ASP A 947 -40.97 -30.80 -20.56
C ASP A 947 -40.46 -29.37 -20.33
N CYS A 948 -39.41 -29.19 -19.51
CA CYS A 948 -38.86 -27.87 -19.21
C CYS A 948 -37.98 -27.30 -20.33
N LEU A 949 -37.20 -28.12 -21.03
CA LEU A 949 -36.20 -27.65 -22.00
C LEU A 949 -36.56 -27.91 -23.46
N LEU A 950 -37.05 -29.11 -23.79
CA LEU A 950 -37.30 -29.50 -25.18
C LEU A 950 -38.73 -29.24 -25.62
N LEU A 951 -39.72 -29.41 -24.75
CA LEU A 951 -41.15 -29.22 -25.03
C LEU A 951 -41.83 -28.20 -24.10
N PRO A 952 -41.24 -27.01 -23.82
CA PRO A 952 -41.95 -25.99 -23.06
C PRO A 952 -43.17 -25.47 -23.84
N HIS A 953 -44.15 -24.90 -23.13
CA HIS A 953 -45.37 -24.37 -23.75
C HIS A 953 -45.12 -23.38 -24.91
N THR A 954 -44.02 -22.63 -24.87
CA THR A 954 -43.58 -21.73 -25.94
C THR A 954 -43.16 -22.45 -27.22
N VAL A 955 -42.58 -23.66 -27.12
CA VAL A 955 -42.20 -24.49 -28.26
C VAL A 955 -43.43 -25.16 -28.87
N LEU A 956 -44.44 -25.49 -28.07
CA LEU A 956 -45.70 -26.07 -28.54
C LEU A 956 -46.56 -25.07 -29.34
N GLN A 957 -46.37 -23.76 -29.11
CA GLN A 957 -46.99 -22.69 -29.92
C GLN A 957 -46.23 -22.52 -31.24
N GLN A 958 -46.74 -23.16 -32.31
CA GLN A 958 -46.05 -23.25 -33.60
C GLN A 958 -45.90 -21.91 -34.34
N GLU A 959 -46.71 -20.89 -34.01
CA GLU A 959 -46.75 -19.61 -34.72
C GLU A 959 -45.78 -18.55 -34.16
N LYS A 960 -45.21 -18.77 -32.97
CA LYS A 960 -44.34 -17.80 -32.28
C LYS A 960 -42.86 -18.15 -32.47
N GLU A 961 -42.08 -17.19 -32.93
CA GLU A 961 -40.62 -17.33 -33.04
C GLU A 961 -39.99 -17.45 -31.65
N LEU A 962 -39.05 -18.39 -31.50
CA LEU A 962 -38.30 -18.58 -30.27
C LEU A 962 -37.14 -17.56 -30.20
N PRO A 963 -36.73 -17.13 -29.00
CA PRO A 963 -35.56 -16.28 -28.85
C PRO A 963 -34.31 -16.89 -29.51
N ALA A 964 -33.55 -16.09 -30.27
CA ALA A 964 -32.35 -16.54 -30.97
C ALA A 964 -31.29 -17.24 -30.10
N PRO A 965 -31.03 -16.81 -28.83
CA PRO A 965 -30.12 -17.52 -27.93
C PRO A 965 -30.61 -18.95 -27.61
N MET A 966 -31.93 -19.13 -27.48
CA MET A 966 -32.55 -20.44 -27.21
C MET A 966 -32.44 -21.37 -28.40
N LEU A 967 -32.69 -20.86 -29.61
CA LEU A 967 -32.49 -21.64 -30.83
C LEU A 967 -31.03 -22.10 -30.99
N THR A 968 -30.08 -21.21 -30.72
CA THR A 968 -28.64 -21.54 -30.81
C THR A 968 -28.24 -22.61 -29.78
N ALA A 969 -28.71 -22.49 -28.54
CA ALA A 969 -28.46 -23.46 -27.48
C ALA A 969 -29.07 -24.84 -27.79
N ILE A 970 -30.30 -24.86 -28.30
CA ILE A 970 -30.98 -26.10 -28.73
C ILE A 970 -30.22 -26.71 -29.92
N GLN A 971 -29.85 -25.93 -30.93
CA GLN A 971 -29.14 -26.45 -32.11
C GLN A 971 -27.86 -27.20 -31.75
N LYS A 972 -27.07 -26.68 -30.80
CA LYS A 972 -25.82 -27.31 -30.37
C LYS A 972 -26.05 -28.56 -29.50
N SER A 973 -27.09 -28.57 -28.68
CA SER A 973 -27.32 -29.59 -27.64
C SER A 973 -28.30 -30.69 -28.02
N LEU A 974 -29.26 -30.44 -28.92
CA LEU A 974 -30.32 -31.37 -29.33
C LEU A 974 -29.80 -32.75 -29.79
N PRO A 975 -28.67 -32.88 -30.51
CA PRO A 975 -28.09 -34.19 -30.82
C PRO A 975 -27.91 -35.09 -29.59
N LEU A 976 -27.47 -34.52 -28.46
CA LEU A 976 -27.19 -35.26 -27.23
C LEU A 976 -28.49 -35.78 -26.59
N TYR A 977 -29.54 -34.96 -26.57
CA TYR A 977 -30.85 -35.38 -26.07
C TYR A 977 -31.46 -36.50 -26.89
N LEU A 978 -31.42 -36.38 -28.23
CA LEU A 978 -31.98 -37.40 -29.12
C LEU A 978 -31.24 -38.73 -28.97
N GLN A 979 -29.92 -38.70 -28.87
CA GLN A 979 -29.10 -39.90 -28.62
C GLN A 979 -29.45 -40.53 -27.26
N GLY A 980 -29.52 -39.74 -26.19
CA GLY A 980 -29.84 -40.24 -24.85
C GLY A 980 -31.26 -40.80 -24.74
N MET A 981 -32.26 -40.06 -25.23
CA MET A 981 -33.66 -40.51 -25.26
C MET A 981 -33.81 -41.80 -26.07
N CYS A 982 -33.12 -41.93 -27.20
CA CYS A 982 -33.15 -43.16 -27.98
C CYS A 982 -32.58 -44.36 -27.21
N ILE A 983 -31.46 -44.19 -26.50
CA ILE A 983 -30.88 -45.26 -25.67
C ILE A 983 -31.87 -45.68 -24.56
N VAL A 984 -32.55 -44.72 -23.92
CA VAL A 984 -33.58 -45.01 -22.91
C VAL A 984 -34.72 -45.84 -23.50
N CYS A 985 -35.20 -45.48 -24.70
CA CYS A 985 -36.25 -46.24 -25.39
C CYS A 985 -35.85 -47.69 -25.71
N CYS A 986 -34.55 -47.97 -25.92
CA CYS A 986 -34.07 -49.31 -26.25
C CYS A 986 -33.97 -50.24 -25.04
N GLN A 987 -33.80 -49.69 -23.84
CA GLN A 987 -33.44 -50.44 -22.62
C GLN A 987 -34.62 -50.70 -21.70
N SER A 988 -35.75 -50.01 -21.87
CA SER A 988 -36.91 -50.20 -20.99
C SER A 988 -37.57 -51.57 -21.24
N GLN A 989 -37.65 -52.40 -20.21
CA GLN A 989 -38.24 -53.75 -20.25
C GLN A 989 -39.74 -53.76 -20.62
N ASN A 990 -40.43 -52.63 -20.52
CA ASN A 990 -41.74 -52.39 -21.14
C ASN A 990 -41.56 -51.48 -22.36
N PRO A 991 -42.18 -51.75 -23.51
CA PRO A 991 -42.20 -50.83 -24.63
C PRO A 991 -42.92 -49.55 -24.18
N ASN A 992 -42.16 -48.55 -23.72
CA ASN A 992 -42.70 -47.27 -23.29
C ASN A 992 -43.15 -46.49 -24.53
N ALA A 993 -44.35 -46.81 -25.02
CA ALA A 993 -45.01 -46.10 -26.11
C ALA A 993 -44.99 -44.58 -25.89
N TYR A 994 -45.09 -44.15 -24.64
CA TYR A 994 -45.00 -42.74 -24.25
C TYR A 994 -43.63 -42.09 -24.52
N LEU A 995 -42.51 -42.76 -24.22
CA LEU A 995 -41.17 -42.22 -24.51
C LEU A 995 -40.91 -42.15 -26.02
N ASN A 996 -41.34 -43.17 -26.76
CA ASN A 996 -41.26 -43.16 -28.22
C ASN A 996 -42.12 -42.04 -28.83
N GLN A 997 -43.30 -41.79 -28.25
CA GLN A 997 -44.14 -40.66 -28.62
C GLN A 997 -43.47 -39.32 -28.30
N LEU A 998 -42.86 -39.15 -27.12
CA LEU A 998 -42.13 -37.94 -26.76
C LEU A 998 -40.93 -37.71 -27.68
N LEU A 999 -40.14 -38.75 -27.98
CA LEU A 999 -39.04 -38.67 -28.93
C LEU A 999 -39.54 -38.22 -30.32
N GLY A 1000 -40.64 -38.83 -30.79
CA GLY A 1000 -41.29 -38.44 -32.04
C GLY A 1000 -41.75 -36.98 -32.04
N ASN A 1001 -42.39 -36.52 -30.97
CA ASN A 1001 -42.84 -35.13 -30.82
C ASN A 1001 -41.66 -34.14 -30.83
N VAL A 1002 -40.55 -34.45 -30.14
CA VAL A 1002 -39.35 -33.59 -30.15
C VAL A 1002 -38.77 -33.51 -31.56
N ILE A 1003 -38.63 -34.64 -32.25
CA ILE A 1003 -38.13 -34.68 -33.63
C ILE A 1003 -39.03 -33.86 -34.56
N GLU A 1004 -40.35 -34.04 -34.47
CA GLU A 1004 -41.33 -33.32 -35.28
C GLU A 1004 -41.19 -31.80 -35.14
N GLN A 1005 -41.15 -31.31 -33.90
CA GLN A 1005 -41.08 -29.87 -33.62
C GLN A 1005 -39.78 -29.22 -34.13
N TYR A 1006 -38.63 -29.89 -33.95
CA TYR A 1006 -37.34 -29.29 -34.26
C TYR A 1006 -36.88 -29.49 -35.71
N ILE A 1007 -37.38 -30.50 -36.43
CA ILE A 1007 -37.17 -30.57 -37.90
C ILE A 1007 -37.71 -29.29 -38.54
N ARG A 1008 -38.96 -28.92 -38.29
CA ARG A 1008 -39.57 -27.74 -38.94
C ARG A 1008 -38.88 -26.43 -38.56
N ARG A 1009 -38.46 -26.28 -37.29
CA ARG A 1009 -37.90 -25.03 -36.74
C ARG A 1009 -36.52 -24.68 -37.28
N PHE A 1010 -35.66 -25.66 -37.57
CA PHE A 1010 -34.32 -25.43 -38.13
C PHE A 1010 -34.26 -25.55 -39.66
N LEU A 1011 -35.39 -25.82 -40.32
CA LEU A 1011 -35.47 -25.76 -41.77
C LEU A 1011 -35.62 -24.31 -42.26
N PRO A 1012 -34.80 -23.89 -43.24
CA PRO A 1012 -34.88 -22.55 -43.81
C PRO A 1012 -36.19 -22.34 -44.58
N ALA A 1013 -36.66 -21.08 -44.63
CA ALA A 1013 -37.91 -20.69 -45.29
C ALA A 1013 -37.86 -20.88 -46.82
N SER A 1014 -36.68 -20.75 -47.42
CA SER A 1014 -36.35 -21.15 -48.79
C SER A 1014 -35.27 -22.23 -48.75
N ALA A 1015 -35.25 -23.18 -49.68
CA ALA A 1015 -34.25 -24.25 -49.67
C ALA A 1015 -32.91 -23.77 -50.27
N PRO A 1016 -31.81 -23.69 -49.48
CA PRO A 1016 -30.48 -23.39 -49.99
C PRO A 1016 -29.72 -24.69 -50.26
N VAL A 1017 -28.80 -24.62 -51.22
CA VAL A 1017 -27.95 -25.75 -51.69
C VAL A 1017 -26.80 -26.06 -50.71
N LEU A 1018 -26.56 -25.23 -49.69
CA LEU A 1018 -25.46 -25.35 -48.73
C LEU A 1018 -25.95 -25.18 -47.28
N GLY A 1019 -25.56 -26.11 -46.39
CA GLY A 1019 -25.71 -25.96 -44.92
C GLY A 1019 -26.62 -26.96 -44.20
N LEU A 1020 -27.46 -27.75 -44.90
CA LEU A 1020 -28.37 -28.72 -44.25
C LEU A 1020 -27.65 -29.80 -43.44
N GLY A 1021 -26.39 -30.14 -43.75
CA GLY A 1021 -25.58 -31.08 -42.97
C GLY A 1021 -25.29 -30.63 -41.52
N GLN A 1022 -25.56 -29.37 -41.17
CA GLN A 1022 -25.45 -28.87 -39.79
C GLN A 1022 -26.80 -28.90 -39.03
N HIS A 1023 -27.83 -29.52 -39.60
CA HIS A 1023 -29.12 -29.66 -38.92
C HIS A 1023 -28.97 -30.53 -37.66
N PRO A 1024 -29.49 -30.12 -36.50
CA PRO A 1024 -29.24 -30.80 -35.22
C PRO A 1024 -29.75 -32.25 -35.19
N VAL A 1025 -30.87 -32.54 -35.86
CA VAL A 1025 -31.38 -33.93 -35.97
C VAL A 1025 -30.45 -34.81 -36.82
N LEU A 1026 -29.80 -34.26 -37.86
CA LEU A 1026 -28.82 -35.02 -38.66
C LEU A 1026 -27.50 -35.17 -37.91
N LEU A 1027 -27.07 -34.15 -37.17
CA LEU A 1027 -25.89 -34.21 -36.29
C LEU A 1027 -26.02 -35.31 -35.23
N ALA A 1028 -27.25 -35.62 -34.77
CA ALA A 1028 -27.49 -36.75 -33.88
C ALA A 1028 -27.09 -38.11 -34.49
N LEU A 1029 -27.04 -38.21 -35.82
CA LEU A 1029 -26.70 -39.42 -36.57
C LEU A 1029 -25.23 -39.47 -37.04
N LYS A 1030 -24.50 -38.34 -37.03
CA LYS A 1030 -23.14 -38.23 -37.59
C LYS A 1030 -22.03 -38.86 -36.73
N ASN A 1031 -22.25 -38.99 -35.43
CA ASN A 1031 -21.24 -39.51 -34.50
C ASN A 1031 -21.49 -40.99 -34.18
N SER A 1032 -20.91 -41.87 -35.00
CA SER A 1032 -20.51 -43.27 -34.71
C SER A 1032 -20.96 -44.26 -35.77
N ALA A 1033 -19.98 -44.82 -36.48
CA ALA A 1033 -20.10 -46.16 -37.02
C ALA A 1033 -20.30 -47.14 -35.84
N SER A 1034 -21.27 -48.05 -35.94
CA SER A 1034 -21.42 -49.29 -35.15
C SER A 1034 -22.12 -49.31 -33.76
N VAL A 1035 -23.17 -48.52 -33.50
CA VAL A 1035 -23.97 -48.67 -32.25
C VAL A 1035 -25.46 -48.99 -32.53
N PRO A 1036 -26.02 -50.13 -32.07
CA PRO A 1036 -27.38 -50.59 -32.39
C PRO A 1036 -28.55 -49.62 -32.10
N PRO A 1037 -28.56 -48.78 -31.06
CA PRO A 1037 -29.64 -47.79 -30.85
C PRO A 1037 -29.75 -46.71 -31.94
N MET A 1038 -28.74 -46.48 -32.78
CA MET A 1038 -28.82 -45.42 -33.80
C MET A 1038 -29.74 -45.78 -34.98
N SER A 1039 -29.95 -47.07 -35.28
CA SER A 1039 -30.93 -47.50 -36.29
C SER A 1039 -32.37 -47.22 -35.86
N LEU A 1040 -32.66 -47.29 -34.55
CA LEU A 1040 -33.96 -46.96 -33.99
C LEU A 1040 -34.27 -45.46 -34.08
N LEU A 1041 -33.28 -44.60 -33.83
CA LEU A 1041 -33.44 -43.15 -34.00
C LEU A 1041 -33.75 -42.80 -35.47
N LYS A 1042 -33.04 -43.42 -36.41
CA LYS A 1042 -33.30 -43.24 -37.85
C LYS A 1042 -34.72 -43.69 -38.24
N LYS A 1043 -35.15 -44.88 -37.80
CA LYS A 1043 -36.52 -45.37 -38.00
C LYS A 1043 -37.57 -44.41 -37.41
N CYS A 1044 -37.32 -43.87 -36.23
CA CYS A 1044 -38.19 -42.88 -35.61
C CYS A 1044 -38.28 -41.58 -36.44
N ILE A 1045 -37.15 -41.06 -36.93
CA ILE A 1045 -37.10 -39.90 -37.82
C ILE A 1045 -37.89 -40.16 -39.11
N ALA A 1046 -37.67 -41.31 -39.77
CA ALA A 1046 -38.38 -41.69 -40.98
C ALA A 1046 -39.90 -41.79 -40.75
N HIS A 1047 -40.31 -42.37 -39.62
CA HIS A 1047 -41.72 -42.47 -39.23
C HIS A 1047 -42.36 -41.10 -38.97
N VAL A 1048 -41.66 -40.20 -38.26
CA VAL A 1048 -42.12 -38.81 -38.03
C VAL A 1048 -42.25 -38.08 -39.36
N ILE A 1049 -41.29 -38.24 -40.28
CA ILE A 1049 -41.35 -37.58 -41.58
C ILE A 1049 -42.59 -38.05 -42.37
N ARG A 1050 -42.82 -39.36 -42.41
CA ARG A 1050 -43.99 -39.95 -43.08
C ARG A 1050 -45.30 -39.39 -42.51
N LYS A 1051 -45.45 -39.46 -41.18
CA LYS A 1051 -46.67 -39.07 -40.46
C LYS A 1051 -46.96 -37.58 -40.53
N SER A 1052 -45.95 -36.72 -40.33
CA SER A 1052 -46.15 -35.28 -40.19
C SER A 1052 -46.10 -34.51 -41.51
N TYR A 1053 -45.42 -35.04 -42.54
CA TYR A 1053 -45.20 -34.30 -43.80
C TYR A 1053 -45.71 -35.00 -45.07
N PHE A 1054 -45.92 -36.32 -45.07
CA PHE A 1054 -46.42 -37.05 -46.26
C PHE A 1054 -47.88 -37.55 -46.14
N GLU A 1055 -48.39 -37.75 -44.92
CA GLU A 1055 -49.80 -38.12 -44.64
C GLU A 1055 -50.76 -36.92 -44.64
N PHE A 1056 -50.71 -36.05 -45.66
CA PHE A 1056 -51.70 -34.98 -45.85
C PHE A 1056 -52.85 -35.41 -46.77
N LYS A 1057 -54.07 -34.98 -46.40
CA LYS A 1057 -55.32 -35.17 -47.16
C LYS A 1057 -55.61 -33.90 -47.97
N GLY A 1058 -55.27 -33.89 -49.26
CA GLY A 1058 -55.57 -32.77 -50.18
C GLY A 1058 -54.47 -32.47 -51.19
N SER A 1059 -54.74 -31.56 -52.13
CA SER A 1059 -53.82 -31.06 -53.17
C SER A 1059 -53.05 -29.79 -52.78
N LEU A 1060 -53.26 -29.27 -51.57
CA LEU A 1060 -52.55 -28.10 -51.06
C LEU A 1060 -51.11 -28.48 -50.70
N LEU A 1061 -50.14 -27.68 -51.16
CA LEU A 1061 -48.73 -27.88 -50.88
C LEU A 1061 -48.46 -27.72 -49.37
N PRO A 1062 -47.88 -28.74 -48.69
CA PRO A 1062 -47.41 -28.58 -47.33
C PRO A 1062 -46.39 -27.43 -47.22
N PRO A 1063 -46.49 -26.57 -46.20
CA PRO A 1063 -45.54 -25.47 -46.03
C PRO A 1063 -44.11 -26.02 -45.84
N ARG A 1064 -43.15 -25.48 -46.60
CA ARG A 1064 -41.71 -25.87 -46.61
C ARG A 1064 -41.42 -27.29 -47.14
N LEU A 1065 -42.29 -27.87 -47.98
CA LEU A 1065 -42.07 -29.20 -48.59
C LEU A 1065 -40.71 -29.33 -49.29
N ALA A 1066 -40.27 -28.30 -50.04
CA ALA A 1066 -38.96 -28.30 -50.69
C ALA A 1066 -37.80 -28.45 -49.68
N SER A 1067 -37.84 -27.73 -48.56
CA SER A 1067 -36.82 -27.84 -47.51
C SER A 1067 -36.82 -29.22 -46.83
N ILE A 1068 -37.99 -29.86 -46.68
CA ILE A 1068 -38.12 -31.22 -46.15
C ILE A 1068 -37.54 -32.25 -47.12
N LEU A 1069 -37.81 -32.12 -48.43
CA LEU A 1069 -37.21 -32.99 -49.44
C LEU A 1069 -35.70 -32.83 -49.50
N ALA A 1070 -35.17 -31.61 -49.36
CA ALA A 1070 -33.73 -31.39 -49.23
C ALA A 1070 -33.15 -32.05 -47.95
N PHE A 1071 -33.89 -32.05 -46.85
CA PHE A 1071 -33.50 -32.73 -45.61
C PHE A 1071 -33.45 -34.25 -45.77
N ILE A 1072 -34.46 -34.85 -46.40
CA ILE A 1072 -34.50 -36.29 -46.68
C ILE A 1072 -33.33 -36.68 -47.59
N LEU A 1073 -33.03 -35.87 -48.60
CA LEU A 1073 -31.91 -36.13 -49.50
C LEU A 1073 -30.58 -36.17 -48.75
N GLN A 1074 -30.39 -35.26 -47.79
CA GLN A 1074 -29.19 -35.24 -46.96
C GLN A 1074 -29.15 -36.40 -45.96
N LEU A 1075 -30.30 -36.78 -45.38
CA LEU A 1075 -30.43 -37.94 -44.50
C LEU A 1075 -29.99 -39.24 -45.20
N VAL A 1076 -30.45 -39.46 -46.43
CA VAL A 1076 -30.10 -40.65 -47.23
C VAL A 1076 -28.63 -40.60 -47.69
N LYS A 1077 -28.10 -39.43 -48.04
CA LYS A 1077 -26.69 -39.28 -48.46
C LYS A 1077 -25.68 -39.46 -47.33
N GLU A 1078 -25.98 -38.97 -46.14
CA GLU A 1078 -25.04 -38.98 -45.00
C GLU A 1078 -25.12 -40.26 -44.16
N THR A 1079 -26.14 -41.10 -44.36
CA THR A 1079 -26.33 -42.32 -43.57
C THR A 1079 -26.47 -43.56 -44.44
N ASN A 1080 -25.83 -44.67 -44.06
CA ASN A 1080 -26.15 -45.99 -44.63
C ASN A 1080 -27.62 -46.27 -44.31
N THR A 1081 -28.48 -46.15 -45.31
CA THR A 1081 -29.94 -46.20 -45.17
C THR A 1081 -30.39 -47.66 -45.33
N ASP A 1082 -31.14 -48.18 -44.36
CA ASP A 1082 -31.67 -49.55 -44.44
C ASP A 1082 -32.89 -49.60 -45.36
N VAL A 1083 -33.14 -50.74 -46.02
CA VAL A 1083 -34.26 -50.94 -46.97
C VAL A 1083 -35.62 -50.59 -46.34
N THR A 1084 -35.80 -50.91 -45.07
CA THR A 1084 -37.04 -50.60 -44.31
C THR A 1084 -37.33 -49.11 -44.17
N GLU A 1085 -36.31 -48.25 -44.20
CA GLU A 1085 -36.46 -46.80 -44.10
C GLU A 1085 -36.86 -46.20 -45.46
N ILE A 1086 -36.33 -46.78 -46.54
CA ILE A 1086 -36.67 -46.44 -47.91
C ILE A 1086 -38.12 -46.82 -48.21
N GLU A 1087 -38.58 -47.98 -47.75
CA GLU A 1087 -39.99 -48.42 -47.85
C GLU A 1087 -40.96 -47.40 -47.21
N LEU A 1088 -40.58 -46.77 -46.09
CA LEU A 1088 -41.42 -45.80 -45.38
C LEU A 1088 -41.47 -44.42 -46.06
N LEU A 1089 -40.36 -43.98 -46.68
CA LEU A 1089 -40.20 -42.61 -47.21
C LEU A 1089 -40.49 -42.49 -48.71
N LEU A 1090 -40.13 -43.52 -49.50
CA LEU A 1090 -40.26 -43.53 -50.95
C LEU A 1090 -41.70 -43.28 -51.45
N PRO A 1091 -42.76 -43.86 -50.85
CA PRO A 1091 -44.14 -43.56 -51.25
C PRO A 1091 -44.49 -42.06 -51.16
N GLY A 1092 -43.96 -41.37 -50.14
CA GLY A 1092 -44.16 -39.94 -49.96
C GLY A 1092 -43.45 -39.10 -51.02
N VAL A 1093 -42.23 -39.49 -51.40
CA VAL A 1093 -41.45 -38.84 -52.48
C VAL A 1093 -42.14 -39.05 -53.84
N LEU A 1094 -42.63 -40.25 -54.13
CA LEU A 1094 -43.38 -40.57 -55.35
C LEU A 1094 -44.70 -39.78 -55.42
N LYS A 1095 -45.43 -39.70 -54.30
CA LYS A 1095 -46.62 -38.85 -54.18
C LYS A 1095 -46.31 -37.37 -54.48
N CYS A 1096 -45.14 -36.86 -54.07
CA CYS A 1096 -44.74 -35.47 -54.36
C CYS A 1096 -44.43 -35.24 -55.84
N LEU A 1097 -43.79 -36.20 -56.52
CA LEU A 1097 -43.50 -36.11 -57.96
C LEU A 1097 -44.75 -36.07 -58.84
N VAL A 1098 -45.82 -36.72 -58.38
CA VAL A 1098 -47.11 -36.76 -59.08
C VAL A 1098 -47.95 -35.52 -58.78
N LEU A 1099 -48.14 -35.16 -57.50
CA LEU A 1099 -49.14 -34.16 -57.12
C LEU A 1099 -48.70 -32.70 -57.32
N PHE A 1100 -47.40 -32.40 -57.35
CA PHE A 1100 -46.91 -31.02 -57.36
C PHE A 1100 -46.09 -30.69 -58.62
N SER A 1101 -46.37 -29.52 -59.23
CA SER A 1101 -45.67 -29.06 -60.45
C SER A 1101 -44.58 -28.02 -60.20
N GLU A 1102 -44.32 -27.67 -58.94
CA GLU A 1102 -43.27 -26.71 -58.58
C GLU A 1102 -41.87 -27.25 -58.97
N PRO A 1103 -41.05 -26.49 -59.72
CA PRO A 1103 -39.81 -26.99 -60.30
C PRO A 1103 -38.79 -27.44 -59.25
N GLN A 1104 -38.73 -26.73 -58.11
CA GLN A 1104 -37.80 -27.04 -57.03
C GLN A 1104 -38.18 -28.32 -56.27
N VAL A 1105 -39.48 -28.53 -56.02
CA VAL A 1105 -40.02 -29.75 -55.38
C VAL A 1105 -39.80 -30.95 -56.30
N LYS A 1106 -40.11 -30.82 -57.60
CA LYS A 1106 -39.86 -31.88 -58.60
C LYS A 1106 -38.40 -32.27 -58.66
N ARG A 1107 -37.49 -31.29 -58.79
CA ARG A 1107 -36.05 -31.53 -58.82
C ARG A 1107 -35.58 -32.30 -57.58
N LEU A 1108 -35.90 -31.81 -56.38
CA LEU A 1108 -35.46 -32.45 -55.13
C LEU A 1108 -36.09 -33.84 -54.95
N ALA A 1109 -37.35 -34.03 -55.32
CA ALA A 1109 -37.99 -35.34 -55.25
C ALA A 1109 -37.38 -36.34 -56.24
N THR A 1110 -36.98 -35.90 -57.45
CA THR A 1110 -36.24 -36.73 -58.42
C THR A 1110 -34.85 -37.07 -57.90
N GLU A 1111 -34.12 -36.12 -57.30
CA GLU A 1111 -32.82 -36.38 -56.69
C GLU A 1111 -32.93 -37.37 -55.51
N ASN A 1112 -33.98 -37.27 -54.68
CA ASN A 1112 -34.28 -38.24 -53.62
C ASN A 1112 -34.56 -39.64 -54.17
N LEU A 1113 -35.41 -39.74 -55.18
CA LEU A 1113 -35.72 -40.99 -55.88
C LEU A 1113 -34.44 -41.65 -56.40
N GLN A 1114 -33.61 -40.89 -57.12
CA GLN A 1114 -32.33 -41.37 -57.64
C GLN A 1114 -31.40 -41.87 -56.53
N CYS A 1115 -31.32 -41.13 -55.42
CA CYS A 1115 -30.47 -41.47 -54.29
C CYS A 1115 -30.95 -42.75 -53.57
N MET A 1116 -32.25 -42.87 -53.30
CA MET A 1116 -32.85 -44.01 -52.61
C MET A 1116 -32.75 -45.29 -53.44
N VAL A 1117 -33.01 -45.22 -54.76
CA VAL A 1117 -32.89 -46.37 -55.66
C VAL A 1117 -31.43 -46.84 -55.75
N LYS A 1118 -30.47 -45.92 -55.93
CA LYS A 1118 -29.03 -46.25 -55.93
C LYS A 1118 -28.57 -46.85 -54.59
N ALA A 1119 -29.09 -46.37 -53.46
CA ALA A 1119 -28.76 -46.92 -52.14
C ALA A 1119 -29.19 -48.39 -52.01
N CYS A 1120 -30.33 -48.77 -52.57
CA CYS A 1120 -30.79 -50.17 -52.58
C CYS A 1120 -29.96 -51.10 -53.49
N GLN A 1121 -29.23 -50.57 -54.48
CA GLN A 1121 -28.41 -51.38 -55.41
C GLN A 1121 -27.09 -51.85 -54.79
N VAL A 1122 -26.51 -51.06 -53.87
CA VAL A 1122 -25.18 -51.32 -53.30
C VAL A 1122 -25.21 -52.49 -52.29
N GLY A 1123 -26.38 -52.87 -51.77
CA GLY A 1123 -26.57 -54.03 -50.89
C GLY A 1123 -27.07 -55.26 -51.67
N SER A 1124 -26.16 -56.13 -52.09
CA SER A 1124 -26.43 -57.30 -52.95
C SER A 1124 -27.16 -58.48 -52.25
N GLY A 1125 -28.33 -58.23 -51.66
CA GLY A 1125 -29.31 -59.26 -51.31
C GLY A 1125 -30.50 -59.20 -52.27
N GLY A 1126 -31.25 -60.29 -52.46
CA GLY A 1126 -32.48 -60.29 -53.27
C GLY A 1126 -33.70 -59.62 -52.61
N GLU A 1127 -33.68 -59.46 -51.28
CA GLU A 1127 -34.75 -58.85 -50.47
C GLU A 1127 -35.05 -57.35 -50.78
N PRO A 1128 -34.04 -56.46 -50.90
CA PRO A 1128 -34.23 -55.04 -51.23
C PRO A 1128 -34.97 -54.81 -52.55
N ALA A 1129 -34.65 -55.59 -53.59
CA ALA A 1129 -35.29 -55.45 -54.90
C ALA A 1129 -36.77 -55.85 -54.85
N ALA A 1130 -37.13 -56.89 -54.08
CA ALA A 1130 -38.51 -57.32 -53.89
C ALA A 1130 -39.36 -56.28 -53.15
N GLN A 1131 -38.82 -55.67 -52.09
CA GLN A 1131 -39.50 -54.61 -51.33
C GLN A 1131 -39.65 -53.33 -52.16
N LEU A 1132 -38.62 -52.93 -52.91
CA LEU A 1132 -38.69 -51.77 -53.82
C LEU A 1132 -39.76 -52.00 -54.91
N THR A 1133 -39.80 -53.21 -55.48
CA THR A 1133 -40.83 -53.61 -56.45
C THR A 1133 -42.24 -53.55 -55.85
N SER A 1134 -42.41 -53.95 -54.58
CA SER A 1134 -43.70 -53.83 -53.87
C SER A 1134 -44.16 -52.37 -53.74
N VAL A 1135 -43.25 -51.47 -53.35
CA VAL A 1135 -43.55 -50.03 -53.20
C VAL A 1135 -43.98 -49.41 -54.54
N PHE A 1136 -43.25 -49.70 -55.62
CA PHE A 1136 -43.61 -49.20 -56.95
C PHE A 1136 -44.89 -49.84 -57.50
N ARG A 1137 -45.18 -51.10 -57.18
CA ARG A 1137 -46.47 -51.74 -57.53
C ARG A 1137 -47.64 -51.01 -56.86
N GLN A 1138 -47.53 -50.71 -55.57
CA GLN A 1138 -48.54 -49.93 -54.85
C GLN A 1138 -48.69 -48.52 -55.45
N PHE A 1139 -47.58 -47.88 -55.82
CA PHE A 1139 -47.61 -46.57 -56.49
C PHE A 1139 -48.35 -46.62 -57.84
N ILE A 1140 -48.20 -47.70 -58.61
CA ILE A 1140 -48.92 -47.89 -59.88
C ILE A 1140 -50.42 -48.04 -59.62
N GLU A 1141 -50.81 -48.84 -58.62
CA GLU A 1141 -52.20 -49.03 -58.24
C GLU A 1141 -52.87 -47.73 -57.77
N ASP A 1142 -52.16 -46.92 -56.98
CA ASP A 1142 -52.69 -45.69 -56.37
C ASP A 1142 -52.84 -44.53 -57.38
N TYR A 1143 -51.94 -44.40 -58.38
CA TYR A 1143 -51.88 -43.23 -59.28
C TYR A 1143 -52.07 -43.53 -60.77
N GLY A 1144 -51.97 -44.79 -61.21
CA GLY A 1144 -51.95 -45.18 -62.63
C GLY A 1144 -53.26 -45.07 -63.41
N MET A 1145 -54.31 -44.49 -62.81
CA MET A 1145 -55.59 -44.20 -63.47
C MET A 1145 -55.86 -42.70 -63.65
N ARG A 1146 -55.04 -41.82 -63.04
CA ARG A 1146 -55.24 -40.35 -63.05
C ARG A 1146 -54.01 -39.57 -63.50
N TYR A 1147 -52.80 -40.13 -63.40
CA TYR A 1147 -51.54 -39.40 -63.58
C TYR A 1147 -50.55 -40.15 -64.47
N ASP A 1148 -51.05 -40.74 -65.55
CA ASP A 1148 -50.40 -41.84 -66.24
C ASP A 1148 -49.12 -41.41 -66.98
N TYR A 1149 -49.13 -40.23 -67.61
CA TYR A 1149 -47.94 -39.65 -68.26
C TYR A 1149 -46.80 -39.37 -67.27
N GLN A 1150 -47.15 -38.85 -66.08
CA GLN A 1150 -46.17 -38.53 -65.04
C GLN A 1150 -45.60 -39.81 -64.43
N LEU A 1151 -46.44 -40.83 -64.25
CA LEU A 1151 -46.04 -42.14 -63.76
C LEU A 1151 -45.02 -42.80 -64.68
N TYR A 1152 -45.26 -42.84 -66.00
CA TYR A 1152 -44.29 -43.42 -66.93
C TYR A 1152 -42.99 -42.64 -66.98
N SER A 1153 -43.04 -41.30 -66.94
CA SER A 1153 -41.83 -40.48 -66.88
C SER A 1153 -40.99 -40.72 -65.61
N ILE A 1154 -41.64 -40.96 -64.46
CA ILE A 1154 -40.93 -41.33 -63.22
C ILE A 1154 -40.30 -42.72 -63.36
N LEU A 1155 -41.02 -43.68 -63.94
CA LEU A 1155 -40.51 -45.03 -64.15
C LEU A 1155 -39.42 -45.09 -65.23
N GLU A 1156 -39.41 -44.20 -66.23
CA GLU A 1156 -38.27 -44.04 -67.17
C GLU A 1156 -37.00 -43.64 -66.40
N ALA A 1157 -37.14 -42.71 -65.45
CA ALA A 1157 -36.02 -42.32 -64.59
C ALA A 1157 -35.56 -43.45 -63.66
N VAL A 1158 -36.46 -44.34 -63.22
CA VAL A 1158 -36.11 -45.54 -62.44
C VAL A 1158 -35.47 -46.61 -63.33
N ALA A 1159 -35.96 -46.82 -64.55
CA ALA A 1159 -35.42 -47.79 -65.52
C ALA A 1159 -33.97 -47.46 -65.89
N ALA A 1160 -33.63 -46.17 -66.00
CA ALA A 1160 -32.28 -45.70 -66.24
C ALA A 1160 -31.32 -45.96 -65.05
N LEU A 1161 -31.84 -46.18 -63.84
CA LEU A 1161 -31.05 -46.50 -62.66
C LEU A 1161 -30.99 -48.01 -62.41
N ASP A 1162 -32.15 -48.65 -62.37
CA ASP A 1162 -32.36 -50.08 -62.12
C ASP A 1162 -33.40 -50.66 -63.09
N GLN A 1163 -32.90 -51.24 -64.18
CA GLN A 1163 -33.74 -51.83 -65.22
C GLN A 1163 -34.52 -53.06 -64.71
N GLN A 1164 -33.97 -53.82 -63.76
CA GLN A 1164 -34.57 -55.07 -63.26
C GLN A 1164 -35.84 -54.82 -62.45
N VAL A 1165 -35.85 -53.78 -61.63
CA VAL A 1165 -37.03 -53.37 -60.85
C VAL A 1165 -38.20 -53.05 -61.77
N VAL A 1166 -37.96 -52.33 -62.87
CA VAL A 1166 -39.02 -51.93 -63.81
C VAL A 1166 -39.50 -53.12 -64.65
N ILE A 1167 -38.61 -54.05 -65.04
CA ILE A 1167 -38.99 -55.31 -65.70
C ILE A 1167 -40.00 -56.11 -64.84
N HIS A 1168 -39.78 -56.19 -63.53
CA HIS A 1168 -40.71 -56.87 -62.61
C HIS A 1168 -42.06 -56.16 -62.42
N LEU A 1169 -42.20 -54.90 -62.86
CA LEU A 1169 -43.43 -54.11 -62.77
C LEU A 1169 -44.26 -54.12 -64.07
N VAL A 1170 -43.69 -54.58 -65.19
CA VAL A 1170 -44.37 -54.64 -66.50
C VAL A 1170 -45.78 -55.26 -66.42
N PRO A 1171 -46.02 -56.39 -65.71
CA PRO A 1171 -47.37 -56.95 -65.61
C PRO A 1171 -48.38 -56.01 -64.93
N ALA A 1172 -47.95 -55.28 -63.90
CA ALA A 1172 -48.81 -54.31 -63.20
C ALA A 1172 -49.08 -53.06 -64.06
N LEU A 1173 -48.09 -52.60 -64.83
CA LEU A 1173 -48.22 -51.47 -65.76
C LEU A 1173 -49.15 -51.80 -66.93
N THR A 1174 -48.97 -52.97 -67.55
CA THR A 1174 -49.85 -53.47 -68.62
C THR A 1174 -51.29 -53.62 -68.10
N GLN A 1175 -51.47 -54.13 -66.88
CA GLN A 1175 -52.81 -54.25 -66.27
C GLN A 1175 -53.42 -52.87 -65.95
N SER A 1176 -52.64 -51.91 -65.46
CA SER A 1176 -53.11 -50.54 -65.20
C SER A 1176 -53.56 -49.85 -66.50
N LEU A 1177 -52.80 -49.99 -67.58
CA LEU A 1177 -53.15 -49.49 -68.91
C LEU A 1177 -54.45 -50.14 -69.43
N LYS A 1178 -54.58 -51.47 -69.34
CA LYS A 1178 -55.82 -52.18 -69.71
C LYS A 1178 -57.02 -51.71 -68.88
N ASN A 1179 -56.81 -51.42 -67.59
CA ASN A 1179 -57.85 -50.88 -66.71
C ASN A 1179 -58.24 -49.44 -67.05
N SER A 1180 -57.28 -48.58 -67.44
CA SER A 1180 -57.57 -47.20 -67.88
C SER A 1180 -58.32 -47.21 -69.21
N GLU A 1181 -57.92 -48.06 -70.16
CA GLU A 1181 -58.58 -48.24 -71.47
C GLU A 1181 -60.03 -48.70 -71.33
N ARG A 1182 -60.29 -49.62 -70.41
CA ARG A 1182 -61.65 -50.08 -70.08
C ARG A 1182 -62.55 -48.99 -69.48
N LYS A 1183 -61.99 -48.01 -68.76
CA LYS A 1183 -62.78 -46.94 -68.11
C LYS A 1183 -62.99 -45.70 -68.96
N TRP A 1184 -62.01 -45.31 -69.77
CA TRP A 1184 -61.99 -44.00 -70.45
C TRP A 1184 -62.03 -44.07 -71.99
N GLY A 1185 -61.92 -45.28 -72.56
CA GLY A 1185 -61.91 -45.51 -74.01
C GLY A 1185 -60.53 -45.27 -74.66
N LEU A 1186 -60.25 -45.97 -75.76
CA LEU A 1186 -58.95 -46.00 -76.43
C LEU A 1186 -58.43 -44.62 -76.91
N GLY A 1187 -59.32 -43.68 -77.25
CA GLY A 1187 -58.95 -42.40 -77.86
C GLY A 1187 -58.20 -41.41 -76.96
N ARG A 1188 -58.38 -41.47 -75.62
CA ARG A 1188 -57.60 -40.67 -74.66
C ARG A 1188 -56.27 -41.35 -74.27
N ASN A 1189 -56.13 -42.63 -74.59
CA ASN A 1189 -55.03 -43.49 -74.16
C ASN A 1189 -53.99 -43.76 -75.25
N SER A 1190 -54.15 -43.22 -76.46
CA SER A 1190 -53.10 -43.29 -77.50
C SER A 1190 -51.79 -42.65 -77.02
N ALA A 1191 -51.87 -41.45 -76.42
CA ALA A 1191 -50.72 -40.78 -75.79
C ALA A 1191 -50.17 -41.55 -74.57
N GLN A 1192 -51.04 -42.28 -73.86
CA GLN A 1192 -50.66 -43.13 -72.73
C GLN A 1192 -49.91 -44.39 -73.20
N ARG A 1193 -50.38 -45.03 -74.28
CA ARG A 1193 -49.72 -46.15 -74.96
C ARG A 1193 -48.39 -45.74 -75.55
N GLU A 1194 -48.30 -44.56 -76.15
CA GLU A 1194 -47.05 -44.02 -76.70
C GLU A 1194 -46.02 -43.80 -75.60
N ALA A 1195 -46.41 -43.18 -74.48
CA ALA A 1195 -45.55 -43.00 -73.31
C ALA A 1195 -45.14 -44.34 -72.66
N TYR A 1196 -46.04 -45.33 -72.61
CA TYR A 1196 -45.71 -46.66 -72.10
C TYR A 1196 -44.77 -47.43 -73.04
N SER A 1197 -45.00 -47.36 -74.35
CA SER A 1197 -44.14 -47.99 -75.36
C SER A 1197 -42.73 -47.38 -75.33
N LYS A 1198 -42.64 -46.07 -75.10
CA LYS A 1198 -41.37 -45.37 -74.88
C LYS A 1198 -40.63 -45.88 -73.64
N LEU A 1199 -41.32 -46.10 -72.52
CA LEU A 1199 -40.73 -46.73 -71.33
C LEU A 1199 -40.26 -48.16 -71.62
N LEU A 1200 -41.10 -48.99 -72.26
CA LEU A 1200 -40.76 -50.37 -72.61
C LEU A 1200 -39.53 -50.46 -73.53
N SER A 1201 -39.34 -49.49 -74.44
CA SER A 1201 -38.16 -49.45 -75.33
C SER A 1201 -36.83 -49.34 -74.57
N GLN A 1202 -36.84 -48.82 -73.34
CA GLN A 1202 -35.67 -48.69 -72.48
C GLN A 1202 -35.35 -49.97 -71.68
N LEU A 1203 -36.23 -50.99 -71.73
CA LEU A 1203 -36.11 -52.23 -70.95
C LEU A 1203 -35.47 -53.39 -71.73
N GLY A 1204 -34.89 -53.14 -72.91
CA GLY A 1204 -34.23 -54.17 -73.72
C GLY A 1204 -35.21 -55.20 -74.29
N GLN A 1205 -34.79 -56.47 -74.40
CA GLN A 1205 -35.58 -57.51 -75.08
C GLN A 1205 -36.97 -57.73 -74.44
N VAL A 1206 -37.06 -57.75 -73.11
CA VAL A 1206 -38.34 -57.99 -72.40
C VAL A 1206 -39.36 -56.88 -72.69
N GLY A 1207 -38.90 -55.65 -72.88
CA GLY A 1207 -39.76 -54.54 -73.26
C GLY A 1207 -40.22 -54.60 -74.72
N GLN A 1208 -39.33 -54.99 -75.64
CA GLN A 1208 -39.67 -55.21 -77.05
C GLN A 1208 -40.72 -56.31 -77.23
N ASP A 1209 -40.59 -57.40 -76.48
CA ASP A 1209 -41.54 -58.51 -76.50
C ASP A 1209 -42.94 -58.06 -76.01
N GLU A 1210 -43.02 -57.16 -75.04
CA GLU A 1210 -44.29 -56.61 -74.54
C GLU A 1210 -44.89 -55.55 -75.49
N ILE A 1211 -44.08 -54.73 -76.16
CA ILE A 1211 -44.55 -53.80 -77.20
C ILE A 1211 -45.26 -54.57 -78.33
N GLN A 1212 -44.66 -55.66 -78.82
CA GLN A 1212 -45.28 -56.51 -79.84
C GLN A 1212 -46.61 -57.12 -79.37
N ARG A 1213 -46.72 -57.49 -78.09
CA ARG A 1213 -47.99 -57.97 -77.51
C ARG A 1213 -49.06 -56.87 -77.45
N LEU A 1214 -48.68 -55.64 -77.09
CA LEU A 1214 -49.62 -54.51 -77.05
C LEU A 1214 -50.10 -54.08 -78.45
N GLU A 1215 -49.22 -54.15 -79.46
CA GLU A 1215 -49.57 -53.89 -80.86
C GLU A 1215 -50.53 -54.95 -81.40
N ASN A 1216 -50.31 -56.23 -81.06
CA ASN A 1216 -51.23 -57.32 -81.40
C ASN A 1216 -52.60 -57.17 -80.69
N ASP A 1217 -52.61 -56.83 -79.40
CA ASP A 1217 -53.83 -56.52 -78.63
C ASP A 1217 -54.58 -55.29 -79.20
N HIS A 1218 -53.88 -54.32 -79.82
CA HIS A 1218 -54.48 -53.14 -80.46
C HIS A 1218 -55.28 -53.48 -81.71
N VAL A 1219 -54.76 -54.41 -82.51
CA VAL A 1219 -55.38 -54.87 -83.75
C VAL A 1219 -56.63 -55.69 -83.44
N GLU A 1220 -56.61 -56.49 -82.36
CA GLU A 1220 -57.79 -57.25 -81.90
C GLU A 1220 -58.89 -56.40 -81.25
N SER A 1221 -58.59 -55.21 -80.70
CA SER A 1221 -59.60 -54.35 -80.07
C SER A 1221 -60.27 -53.32 -81.00
N ILE A 1222 -59.70 -53.11 -82.20
CA ILE A 1222 -60.26 -52.25 -83.26
C ILE A 1222 -61.22 -53.04 -84.17
N LEU A 1223 -61.04 -54.36 -84.24
CA LEU A 1223 -61.99 -55.33 -84.78
C LEU A 1223 -63.14 -55.57 -83.77
#